data_AF-A0A6A5YUM6-F1
#
_entry.id   AF-A0A6A5YUM6-F1
#
_cell.length_a   1.000
_cell.length_b   1.000
_cell.length_c   1.000
_cell.angle_alpha   90.00
_cell.angle_beta   90.00
_cell.angle_gamma   90.00
#
_symmetry.space_group_name_H-M   'P 1'
#
loop_
_entity.id
_entity.type
_entity.pdbx_description
1 polymer ?
#
loop_
_entity_poly.entity_id
_entity_poly.type
_entity_poly.pdbx_seq_one_letter_code
_entity_poly.pdbx_strand_id
1 'polypeptide(L)'
;MSQVPSQYVHRGLWTNLEQGPVMGRTITTTNATGNLVIAMLAILTTLGASQLWSLFTFAYHQLRADGRPADGLFRQQQALLRTLPAPGSLLVDWVKLWWAWRHLRFAFARSVVQIFLSLLFFALTIATGIFASYVVSSGTSIQVLVDSPLCGPNNLGLQDSSPDDIAKITRYYGKVGATARQYASDCYGNNTGSQSCSSFTQPKIPLEIDRVDCPFAGMCVNLTKPGLKIDSGLVDLNEWFGWNLEEKDRVQYRQTTTCAVLDLAGRTTVQNASDTRQAIVPSEEILYVHLGATFREGEENYTSKASLFMSNLTSRFFLQTNTAFVTPGNETSSSLIPLPEMTFSDADVALIHVYKNSVAYLIPNNDPLFAAHDATNMSQAIAGWTTYTAYFSDFPVGVFGCTTQYQYCHARASKSDFCTNSTGLPDIVNATAFPDASPIQLAALHLIREASANMMLDSAAETLQVDYQSEDPTGNSFIHDGVPDNQWEIEVTAWVEYIWAAMQIQLSDYAIGIEARQTGAGIYTVKNMTAGEKALCSKLKMRNPGAFVNISVFGLAFTIASALLATVLDLGLLRTLIFVKKLRHPRIDRWIQDGVFQLQRRAYEAAGEGQWRRLRKEVPTTVGTERLQELPLSLAFGGKGRRYMSSKGRVFTEETVDAGGTITSVSSTADVGGESAEEVARLGVGSFSHIRRTSTL
;
A
#
# COMPACT_ATOMS: atom_id res chain seq x y z
N MET A 1 4.45 -21.81 7.15
CA MET A 1 4.62 -20.35 7.33
C MET A 1 4.08 -19.67 6.08
N SER A 2 3.29 -18.61 6.23
CA SER A 2 2.72 -17.85 5.09
C SER A 2 3.60 -16.66 4.67
N GLN A 3 4.56 -16.25 5.51
CA GLN A 3 5.47 -15.14 5.23
C GLN A 3 6.77 -15.62 4.56
N VAL A 4 7.36 -14.75 3.74
CA VAL A 4 8.65 -15.01 3.08
C VAL A 4 9.79 -14.93 4.10
N PRO A 5 10.63 -15.97 4.23
CA PRO A 5 11.84 -15.91 5.03
C PRO A 5 12.77 -14.78 4.56
N SER A 6 13.36 -14.04 5.50
CA SER A 6 14.21 -12.87 5.20
C SER A 6 15.43 -13.16 4.33
N GLN A 7 15.86 -14.43 4.23
CA GLN A 7 16.95 -14.87 3.35
C GLN A 7 16.52 -15.01 1.88
N TYR A 8 15.22 -15.12 1.60
CA TYR A 8 14.64 -15.26 0.26
C TYR A 8 14.02 -13.95 -0.24
N VAL A 9 14.39 -12.82 0.37
CA VAL A 9 13.95 -11.49 -0.06
C VAL A 9 15.03 -10.91 -0.97
N HIS A 10 14.63 -10.54 -2.19
CA HIS A 10 15.52 -9.85 -3.14
C HIS A 10 16.01 -8.53 -2.54
N ARG A 11 17.33 -8.34 -2.53
CA ARG A 11 17.97 -7.09 -2.09
C ARG A 11 18.63 -6.42 -3.29
N GLY A 12 18.17 -5.22 -3.60
CA GLY A 12 18.65 -4.47 -4.75
C GLY A 12 17.53 -3.88 -5.58
N LEU A 13 17.88 -3.52 -6.82
CA LEU A 13 16.96 -2.88 -7.76
C LEU A 13 15.98 -3.90 -8.34
N TRP A 14 14.70 -3.54 -8.33
CA TRP A 14 13.65 -4.21 -9.08
C TRP A 14 12.56 -3.18 -9.45
N THR A 15 11.55 -3.61 -10.20
CA THR A 15 10.45 -2.73 -10.61
C THR A 15 9.12 -3.34 -10.19
N ASN A 16 8.36 -2.62 -9.37
CA ASN A 16 6.96 -2.94 -9.11
C ASN A 16 6.14 -2.47 -10.32
N LEU A 17 5.75 -3.41 -11.18
CA LEU A 17 5.09 -3.07 -12.45
C LEU A 17 3.70 -2.46 -12.26
N GLU A 18 3.08 -2.70 -11.10
CA GLU A 18 1.81 -2.08 -10.69
C GLU A 18 1.91 -0.55 -10.59
N GLN A 19 3.08 -0.03 -10.23
CA GLN A 19 3.37 1.41 -10.14
C GLN A 19 4.00 1.94 -11.45
N GLY A 20 4.03 1.12 -12.50
CA GLY A 20 4.60 1.46 -13.80
C GLY A 20 6.13 1.46 -13.86
N PRO A 21 6.70 1.66 -15.07
CA PRO A 21 8.14 1.45 -15.32
C PRO A 21 9.06 2.51 -14.72
N VAL A 22 8.52 3.66 -14.31
CA VAL A 22 9.30 4.79 -13.75
C VAL A 22 9.10 4.90 -12.24
N MET A 23 7.85 5.10 -11.80
CA MET A 23 7.55 5.26 -10.37
C MET A 23 7.72 3.96 -9.58
N GLY A 24 7.49 2.81 -10.22
CA GLY A 24 7.68 1.49 -9.62
C GLY A 24 9.13 1.03 -9.49
N ARG A 25 10.13 1.79 -9.98
CA ARG A 25 11.53 1.41 -9.78
C ARG A 25 11.89 1.56 -8.31
N THR A 26 12.20 0.45 -7.66
CA THR A 26 12.38 0.36 -6.22
C THR A 26 13.68 -0.37 -5.89
N ILE A 27 14.37 0.08 -4.85
CA ILE A 27 15.50 -0.63 -4.25
C ILE A 27 15.06 -1.17 -2.90
N THR A 28 15.02 -2.50 -2.76
CA THR A 28 14.76 -3.14 -1.46
C THR A 28 16.06 -3.32 -0.71
N THR A 29 16.11 -2.88 0.55
CA THR A 29 17.28 -3.00 1.42
C THR A 29 16.86 -3.18 2.89
N THR A 30 17.84 -3.37 3.77
CA THR A 30 17.61 -3.50 5.22
C THR A 30 17.25 -2.16 5.86
N ASN A 31 16.57 -2.21 7.01
CA ASN A 31 16.23 -1.00 7.78
C ASN A 31 17.45 -0.13 8.13
N ALA A 32 18.60 -0.76 8.44
CA ALA A 32 19.83 -0.03 8.77
C ALA A 32 20.32 0.84 7.59
N THR A 33 20.38 0.26 6.39
CA THR A 33 20.73 1.00 5.17
C THR A 33 19.67 2.02 4.79
N GLY A 34 18.39 1.68 4.98
CA GLY A 34 17.26 2.59 4.79
C GLY A 34 17.40 3.88 5.60
N ASN A 35 17.69 3.74 6.89
CA ASN A 35 17.87 4.88 7.80
C ASN A 35 19.05 5.78 7.38
N LEU A 36 20.14 5.20 6.87
CA LEU A 36 21.26 5.98 6.32
C LEU A 36 20.83 6.79 5.09
N VAL A 37 20.02 6.21 4.20
CA VAL A 37 19.50 6.92 3.01
C VAL A 37 18.55 8.04 3.43
N ILE A 38 17.67 7.81 4.41
CA ILE A 38 16.79 8.87 4.95
C ILE A 38 17.62 10.03 5.50
N ALA A 39 18.66 9.75 6.30
CA ALA A 39 19.55 10.77 6.84
C ALA A 39 20.28 11.56 5.74
N MET A 40 20.81 10.87 4.72
CA MET A 40 21.46 11.50 3.58
C MET A 40 20.49 12.40 2.78
N LEU A 41 19.28 11.92 2.53
CA LEU A 41 18.23 12.68 1.85
C LEU A 41 17.85 13.94 2.62
N ALA A 42 17.68 13.84 3.94
CA ALA A 42 17.36 14.99 4.79
C ALA A 42 18.44 16.08 4.74
N ILE A 43 19.72 15.70 4.74
CA ILE A 43 20.85 16.64 4.59
C ILE A 43 20.82 17.30 3.21
N LEU A 44 20.64 16.51 2.14
CA LEU A 44 20.61 17.02 0.77
C LEU A 44 19.43 17.96 0.51
N THR A 45 18.23 17.64 1.02
CA THR A 45 17.07 18.53 0.89
C THR A 45 17.28 19.83 1.63
N THR A 46 17.88 19.78 2.83
CA THR A 46 18.17 20.98 3.63
C THR A 46 19.17 21.88 2.90
N LEU A 47 20.24 21.29 2.37
CA LEU A 47 21.23 22.01 1.56
C LEU A 47 20.60 22.59 0.29
N GLY A 48 19.89 21.79 -0.48
CA GLY A 48 19.24 22.22 -1.72
C GLY A 48 18.23 23.36 -1.50
N ALA A 49 17.41 23.26 -0.45
CA ALA A 49 16.47 24.32 -0.07
C ALA A 49 17.19 25.62 0.32
N SER A 50 18.32 25.54 1.02
CA SER A 50 19.10 26.73 1.38
C SER A 50 19.64 27.43 0.13
N GLN A 51 20.20 26.69 -0.83
CA GLN A 51 20.77 27.24 -2.06
C GLN A 51 19.67 27.81 -2.97
N LEU A 52 18.53 27.11 -3.07
CA LEU A 52 17.37 27.60 -3.81
C LEU A 52 16.82 28.91 -3.23
N TRP A 53 16.79 29.02 -1.90
CA TRP A 53 16.39 30.24 -1.21
C TRP A 53 17.38 31.40 -1.45
N SER A 54 18.69 31.14 -1.46
CA SER A 54 19.71 32.13 -1.83
C SER A 54 19.46 32.69 -3.23
N LEU A 55 19.17 31.82 -4.20
CA LEU A 55 18.82 32.23 -5.57
C LEU A 55 17.55 33.09 -5.61
N PHE A 56 16.52 32.71 -4.85
CA PHE A 56 15.27 33.45 -4.77
C PHE A 56 15.46 34.84 -4.16
N THR A 57 16.16 34.94 -3.03
CA THR A 57 16.45 36.22 -2.36
C THR A 57 17.33 37.12 -3.23
N PHE A 58 18.33 36.55 -3.92
CA PHE A 58 19.11 37.26 -4.93
C PHE A 58 18.23 37.78 -6.07
N ALA A 59 17.38 36.95 -6.66
CA ALA A 59 16.47 37.36 -7.73
C ALA A 59 15.53 38.47 -7.28
N TYR A 60 14.93 38.33 -6.09
CA TYR A 60 14.06 39.35 -5.51
C TYR A 60 14.78 40.68 -5.27
N HIS A 61 16.03 40.65 -4.80
CA HIS A 61 16.88 41.83 -4.73
C HIS A 61 17.10 42.43 -6.13
N GLN A 62 17.52 41.62 -7.11
CA GLN A 62 17.80 42.10 -8.47
C GLN A 62 16.57 42.71 -9.16
N LEU A 63 15.35 42.18 -8.91
CA LEU A 63 14.12 42.74 -9.46
C LEU A 63 13.83 44.13 -8.91
N ARG A 64 14.14 44.34 -7.62
CA ARG A 64 13.85 45.59 -6.91
C ARG A 64 14.96 46.63 -7.03
N ALA A 65 16.19 46.23 -7.30
CA ALA A 65 17.34 47.13 -7.39
C ALA A 65 17.28 48.04 -8.64
N ASP A 66 16.34 48.99 -8.71
CA ASP A 66 16.14 49.92 -9.83
C ASP A 66 17.08 51.15 -9.76
N GLY A 67 17.62 51.43 -8.58
CA GLY A 67 18.55 52.53 -8.27
C GLY A 67 17.93 53.91 -8.31
N ARG A 68 16.60 53.99 -8.28
CA ARG A 68 15.91 55.25 -8.08
C ARG A 68 16.11 55.71 -6.62
N PRO A 69 16.01 57.01 -6.33
CA PRO A 69 15.91 57.50 -4.96
C PRO A 69 14.76 56.79 -4.23
N ALA A 70 15.02 56.30 -3.03
CA ALA A 70 14.07 55.50 -2.26
C ALA A 70 14.26 55.78 -0.76
N ASP A 71 13.23 55.50 0.04
CA ASP A 71 13.23 55.72 1.48
C ASP A 71 14.11 54.72 2.26
N GLY A 72 14.29 55.00 3.57
CA GLY A 72 15.10 54.18 4.46
C GLY A 72 14.62 52.73 4.54
N LEU A 73 13.30 52.51 4.61
CA LEU A 73 12.71 51.17 4.62
C LEU A 73 13.13 50.35 3.39
N PHE A 74 13.02 50.92 2.19
CA PHE A 74 13.43 50.23 0.97
C PHE A 74 14.94 49.90 0.97
N ARG A 75 15.79 50.82 1.42
CA ARG A 75 17.25 50.62 1.45
C ARG A 75 17.66 49.56 2.47
N GLN A 76 17.05 49.57 3.65
CA GLN A 76 17.28 48.53 4.67
C GLN A 76 16.81 47.16 4.19
N GLN A 77 15.69 47.09 3.46
CA GLN A 77 15.23 45.84 2.84
C GLN A 77 16.20 45.31 1.78
N GLN A 78 16.80 46.17 0.93
CA GLN A 78 17.83 45.73 -0.03
C GLN A 78 19.09 45.22 0.70
N ALA A 79 19.55 45.95 1.71
CA ALA A 79 20.71 45.55 2.51
C ALA A 79 20.47 44.21 3.24
N LEU A 80 19.27 43.99 3.78
CA LEU A 80 18.91 42.74 4.44
C LEU A 80 18.84 41.55 3.45
N LEU A 81 18.32 41.75 2.24
CA LEU A 81 18.35 40.68 1.21
C LEU A 81 19.78 40.29 0.84
N ARG A 82 20.73 41.23 0.88
CA ARG A 82 22.13 40.98 0.55
C ARG A 82 22.87 40.14 1.59
N THR A 83 22.37 40.04 2.81
CA THR A 83 22.96 39.15 3.83
C THR A 83 22.60 37.68 3.63
N LEU A 84 21.70 37.37 2.67
CA LEU A 84 21.22 36.01 2.36
C LEU A 84 20.77 35.24 3.62
N PRO A 85 19.92 35.82 4.49
CA PRO A 85 19.49 35.14 5.70
C PRO A 85 18.57 33.97 5.34
N ALA A 86 18.56 32.91 6.17
CA ALA A 86 17.64 31.80 6.03
C ALA A 86 16.16 32.26 6.04
N PRO A 87 15.21 31.50 5.46
CA PRO A 87 13.82 31.97 5.31
C PRO A 87 13.18 32.41 6.63
N GLY A 88 13.40 31.66 7.71
CA GLY A 88 12.85 31.97 9.04
C GLY A 88 13.45 33.22 9.66
N SER A 89 14.77 33.45 9.52
CA SER A 89 15.39 34.67 10.02
C SER A 89 15.02 35.89 9.19
N LEU A 90 14.95 35.75 7.85
CA LEU A 90 14.45 36.82 6.98
C LEU A 90 13.05 37.24 7.39
N LEU A 91 12.13 36.29 7.63
CA LEU A 91 10.77 36.55 8.06
C LEU A 91 10.73 37.43 9.32
N VAL A 92 11.46 37.03 10.36
CA VAL A 92 11.51 37.75 11.64
C VAL A 92 12.09 39.16 11.45
N ASP A 93 13.20 39.29 10.73
CA ASP A 93 13.83 40.59 10.53
C ASP A 93 13.03 41.51 9.61
N TRP A 94 12.29 40.95 8.64
CA TRP A 94 11.37 41.71 7.79
C TRP A 94 10.16 42.24 8.57
N VAL A 95 9.66 41.45 9.53
CA VAL A 95 8.60 41.89 10.46
C VAL A 95 9.12 43.01 11.37
N LYS A 96 10.35 42.91 11.89
CA LYS A 96 10.98 43.99 12.67
C LYS A 96 11.11 45.28 11.85
N LEU A 97 11.57 45.18 10.60
CA LEU A 97 11.64 46.33 9.69
C LEU A 97 10.26 46.94 9.46
N TRP A 98 9.26 46.12 9.16
CA TRP A 98 7.89 46.63 9.02
C TRP A 98 7.41 47.35 10.30
N TRP A 99 7.61 46.74 11.47
CA TRP A 99 7.16 47.30 12.75
C TRP A 99 7.83 48.63 13.08
N ALA A 100 9.15 48.73 12.87
CA ALA A 100 9.91 49.96 13.08
C ALA A 100 9.42 51.11 12.17
N TRP A 101 9.01 50.78 10.94
CA TRP A 101 8.54 51.73 9.94
C TRP A 101 7.00 51.77 9.79
N ARG A 102 6.23 51.23 10.74
CA ARG A 102 4.77 51.03 10.62
C ARG A 102 3.96 52.30 10.36
N HIS A 103 4.51 53.44 10.74
CA HIS A 103 3.89 54.76 10.56
C HIS A 103 4.14 55.36 9.17
N LEU A 104 5.01 54.75 8.32
CA LEU A 104 5.17 55.16 6.93
C LEU A 104 3.95 54.74 6.08
N ARG A 105 3.58 55.60 5.14
CA ARG A 105 2.48 55.33 4.20
C ARG A 105 2.77 54.04 3.40
N PHE A 106 1.81 53.11 3.42
CA PHE A 106 1.90 51.80 2.76
C PHE A 106 3.05 50.89 3.24
N ALA A 107 3.60 51.10 4.44
CA ALA A 107 4.68 50.26 4.99
C ALA A 107 4.33 48.76 5.01
N PHE A 108 3.10 48.43 5.43
CA PHE A 108 2.60 47.06 5.45
C PHE A 108 2.50 46.46 4.03
N ALA A 109 1.83 47.16 3.10
CA ALA A 109 1.68 46.69 1.72
C ALA A 109 3.03 46.47 1.01
N ARG A 110 4.06 47.28 1.32
CA ARG A 110 5.43 47.13 0.79
C ARG A 110 6.22 45.96 1.41
N SER A 111 5.75 45.42 2.53
CA SER A 111 6.47 44.39 3.31
C SER A 111 5.76 43.04 3.27
N VAL A 112 4.43 43.03 3.13
CA VAL A 112 3.57 41.84 3.22
C VAL A 112 3.92 40.78 2.18
N VAL A 113 4.28 41.19 0.95
CA VAL A 113 4.64 40.24 -0.12
C VAL A 113 5.85 39.40 0.28
N GLN A 114 6.90 40.02 0.81
CA GLN A 114 8.11 39.28 1.21
C GLN A 114 7.90 38.47 2.49
N ILE A 115 7.10 38.99 3.44
CA ILE A 115 6.71 38.25 4.65
C ILE A 115 5.99 36.96 4.25
N PHE A 116 4.99 37.06 3.38
CA PHE A 116 4.26 35.91 2.87
C PHE A 116 5.15 34.93 2.12
N LEU A 117 6.00 35.42 1.21
CA LEU A 117 6.95 34.57 0.46
C LEU A 117 7.95 33.85 1.39
N SER A 118 8.46 34.53 2.41
CA SER A 118 9.40 33.94 3.38
C SER A 118 8.72 32.91 4.26
N LEU A 119 7.50 33.18 4.70
CA LEU A 119 6.68 32.21 5.45
C LEU A 119 6.35 30.98 4.59
N LEU A 120 5.97 31.18 3.33
CA LEU A 120 5.68 30.10 2.39
C LEU A 120 6.92 29.24 2.15
N PHE A 121 8.08 29.84 1.86
CA PHE A 121 9.33 29.09 1.68
C PHE A 121 9.77 28.36 2.96
N PHE A 122 9.59 28.97 4.13
CA PHE A 122 9.87 28.33 5.41
C PHE A 122 8.99 27.09 5.61
N ALA A 123 7.68 27.21 5.39
CA ALA A 123 6.73 26.10 5.46
C ALA A 123 7.06 25.00 4.43
N LEU A 124 7.36 25.38 3.18
CA LEU A 124 7.74 24.43 2.12
C LEU A 124 9.05 23.72 2.42
N THR A 125 10.02 24.38 3.05
CA THR A 125 11.29 23.75 3.44
C THR A 125 11.06 22.67 4.50
N ILE A 126 10.22 22.96 5.50
CA ILE A 126 9.82 21.97 6.52
C ILE A 126 9.08 20.81 5.87
N ALA A 127 8.07 21.11 5.03
CA ALA A 127 7.29 20.11 4.33
C ALA A 127 8.19 19.20 3.48
N THR A 128 9.11 19.77 2.68
CA THR A 128 10.03 19.01 1.83
C THR A 128 10.92 18.07 2.63
N GLY A 129 11.40 18.50 3.81
CA GLY A 129 12.17 17.64 4.72
C GLY A 129 11.37 16.44 5.23
N ILE A 130 10.09 16.63 5.55
CA ILE A 130 9.18 15.54 5.94
C ILE A 130 8.93 14.62 4.74
N PHE A 131 8.62 15.19 3.57
CA PHE A 131 8.33 14.42 2.35
C PHE A 131 9.54 13.62 1.84
N ALA A 132 10.77 14.05 2.14
CA ALA A 132 11.98 13.29 1.84
C ALA A 132 11.98 11.89 2.48
N SER A 133 11.35 11.73 3.65
CA SER A 133 11.22 10.43 4.31
C SER A 133 10.30 9.46 3.54
N TYR A 134 9.27 9.96 2.84
CA TYR A 134 8.37 9.12 2.03
C TYR A 134 9.03 8.52 0.78
N VAL A 135 10.23 8.98 0.39
CA VAL A 135 11.05 8.31 -0.62
C VAL A 135 11.40 6.88 -0.16
N VAL A 136 11.46 6.65 1.15
CA VAL A 136 11.68 5.33 1.76
C VAL A 136 10.39 4.84 2.38
N SER A 137 9.78 3.84 1.74
CA SER A 137 8.62 3.14 2.29
C SER A 137 9.09 2.13 3.34
N SER A 138 8.79 2.42 4.60
CA SER A 138 8.99 1.55 5.77
C SER A 138 7.64 1.35 6.47
N GLY A 139 7.24 0.11 6.73
CA GLY A 139 5.95 -0.18 7.36
C GLY A 139 5.71 -1.67 7.62
N THR A 140 4.55 -1.99 8.21
CA THR A 140 4.17 -3.34 8.62
C THR A 140 3.78 -4.25 7.44
N SER A 141 3.58 -3.70 6.23
CA SER A 141 3.10 -4.45 5.06
C SER A 141 3.77 -4.03 3.75
N ILE A 142 5.10 -3.87 3.75
CA ILE A 142 5.82 -3.58 2.50
C ILE A 142 5.79 -4.80 1.57
N GLN A 143 5.61 -4.56 0.27
CA GLN A 143 5.73 -5.58 -0.76
C GLN A 143 7.20 -5.74 -1.16
N VAL A 144 7.71 -6.95 -1.09
CA VAL A 144 9.08 -7.30 -1.49
C VAL A 144 9.05 -8.36 -2.58
N LEU A 145 10.08 -8.35 -3.44
CA LEU A 145 10.25 -9.38 -4.44
C LEU A 145 10.89 -10.62 -3.81
N VAL A 146 10.37 -11.80 -4.13
CA VAL A 146 10.92 -13.08 -3.69
C VAL A 146 12.11 -13.47 -4.57
N ASP A 147 13.19 -13.93 -3.94
CA ASP A 147 14.38 -14.46 -4.59
C ASP A 147 14.90 -15.65 -3.78
N SER A 148 14.52 -16.86 -4.19
CA SER A 148 14.90 -18.11 -3.54
C SER A 148 15.69 -19.02 -4.49
N PRO A 149 16.80 -19.63 -4.05
CA PRO A 149 17.51 -20.64 -4.83
C PRO A 149 16.73 -21.96 -4.92
N LEU A 150 15.66 -22.13 -4.14
CA LEU A 150 14.82 -23.32 -4.09
C LEU A 150 13.59 -23.21 -5.02
N CYS A 151 13.47 -22.12 -5.78
CA CYS A 151 12.36 -21.92 -6.69
C CYS A 151 12.34 -22.97 -7.80
N GLY A 152 11.14 -23.44 -8.14
CA GLY A 152 10.92 -24.24 -9.33
C GLY A 152 9.57 -24.96 -9.31
N PRO A 153 9.17 -25.55 -10.45
CA PRO A 153 7.99 -26.39 -10.50
C PRO A 153 8.24 -27.70 -9.75
N ASN A 154 7.16 -28.27 -9.25
CA ASN A 154 7.16 -29.58 -8.62
C ASN A 154 6.87 -30.65 -9.70
N ASN A 155 7.56 -31.79 -9.63
CA ASN A 155 7.31 -32.93 -10.50
C ASN A 155 6.92 -34.15 -9.64
N LEU A 156 5.61 -34.38 -9.53
CA LEU A 156 5.03 -35.52 -8.81
C LEU A 156 5.11 -36.83 -9.59
N GLY A 157 5.50 -36.79 -10.87
CA GLY A 157 5.64 -37.95 -11.75
C GLY A 157 6.96 -38.70 -11.61
N LEU A 158 7.70 -38.51 -10.51
CA LEU A 158 8.92 -39.28 -10.23
C LEU A 158 8.57 -40.76 -10.00
N GLN A 159 8.63 -41.55 -11.07
CA GLN A 159 8.32 -42.99 -11.09
C GLN A 159 9.20 -43.84 -10.16
N ASP A 160 10.33 -43.30 -9.68
CA ASP A 160 11.26 -43.97 -8.75
C ASP A 160 11.26 -43.32 -7.35
N SER A 161 10.09 -42.94 -6.82
CA SER A 161 9.97 -42.36 -5.48
C SER A 161 10.00 -43.45 -4.40
N SER A 162 10.94 -43.38 -3.46
CA SER A 162 10.93 -44.29 -2.30
C SER A 162 9.69 -44.04 -1.43
N PRO A 163 9.23 -45.01 -0.61
CA PRO A 163 8.12 -44.78 0.31
C PRO A 163 8.33 -43.58 1.26
N ASP A 164 9.57 -43.31 1.65
CA ASP A 164 9.93 -42.14 2.45
C ASP A 164 9.74 -40.83 1.67
N ASP A 165 10.06 -40.82 0.38
CA ASP A 165 9.85 -39.66 -0.48
C ASP A 165 8.36 -39.38 -0.70
N ILE A 166 7.54 -40.43 -0.85
CA ILE A 166 6.08 -40.29 -0.93
C ILE A 166 5.56 -39.69 0.39
N ALA A 167 6.03 -40.18 1.55
CA ALA A 167 5.64 -39.63 2.84
C ALA A 167 6.02 -38.15 2.99
N LYS A 168 7.16 -37.71 2.45
CA LYS A 168 7.57 -36.29 2.48
C LYS A 168 6.62 -35.39 1.68
N ILE A 169 6.23 -35.80 0.47
CA ILE A 169 5.32 -34.99 -0.34
C ILE A 169 3.90 -35.02 0.23
N THR A 170 3.43 -36.14 0.78
CA THR A 170 2.15 -36.21 1.51
C THR A 170 2.16 -35.25 2.71
N ARG A 171 3.25 -35.19 3.48
CA ARG A 171 3.38 -34.23 4.59
C ARG A 171 3.42 -32.78 4.10
N TYR A 172 4.01 -32.51 2.95
CA TYR A 172 3.98 -31.19 2.33
C TYR A 172 2.54 -30.76 2.05
N TYR A 173 1.74 -31.59 1.36
CA TYR A 173 0.33 -31.29 1.09
C TYR A 173 -0.49 -31.19 2.38
N GLY A 174 -0.26 -32.05 3.36
CA GLY A 174 -0.89 -31.94 4.68
C GLY A 174 -0.58 -30.62 5.39
N LYS A 175 0.66 -30.10 5.27
CA LYS A 175 1.03 -28.78 5.79
C LYS A 175 0.40 -27.63 5.00
N VAL A 176 0.29 -27.76 3.68
CA VAL A 176 -0.42 -26.78 2.85
C VAL A 176 -1.89 -26.73 3.27
N GLY A 177 -2.56 -27.87 3.36
CA GLY A 177 -3.96 -27.96 3.78
C GLY A 177 -4.19 -27.42 5.20
N ALA A 178 -3.38 -27.82 6.17
CA ALA A 178 -3.49 -27.27 7.53
C ALA A 178 -3.31 -25.74 7.57
N THR A 179 -2.36 -25.20 6.80
CA THR A 179 -2.15 -23.74 6.71
C THR A 179 -3.30 -23.05 5.98
N ALA A 180 -3.83 -23.67 4.92
CA ALA A 180 -4.93 -23.13 4.12
C ALA A 180 -6.24 -23.08 4.91
N ARG A 181 -6.57 -24.13 5.70
CA ARG A 181 -7.75 -24.13 6.58
C ARG A 181 -7.71 -22.98 7.58
N GLN A 182 -6.56 -22.81 8.25
CA GLN A 182 -6.37 -21.69 9.19
C GLN A 182 -6.47 -20.34 8.47
N TYR A 183 -5.86 -20.21 7.29
CA TYR A 183 -5.90 -18.96 6.54
C TYR A 183 -7.30 -18.62 6.01
N ALA A 184 -8.05 -19.59 5.50
CA ALA A 184 -9.43 -19.40 5.05
C ALA A 184 -10.32 -18.93 6.21
N SER A 185 -10.24 -19.63 7.36
CA SER A 185 -10.98 -19.24 8.56
C SER A 185 -10.64 -17.83 9.05
N ASP A 186 -9.36 -17.45 9.03
CA ASP A 186 -8.92 -16.12 9.50
C ASP A 186 -9.27 -15.00 8.50
N CYS A 187 -9.12 -15.25 7.20
CA CYS A 187 -8.99 -14.19 6.19
C CYS A 187 -10.11 -14.14 5.16
N TYR A 188 -10.78 -15.26 4.89
CA TYR A 188 -11.94 -15.30 4.00
C TYR A 188 -13.24 -15.05 4.79
N GLY A 189 -13.27 -15.50 6.05
CA GLY A 189 -14.33 -15.19 7.00
C GLY A 189 -14.40 -13.72 7.46
N ASN A 190 -15.28 -13.44 8.42
CA ASN A 190 -15.58 -12.07 8.87
C ASN A 190 -14.48 -11.41 9.74
N ASN A 191 -13.44 -12.15 10.15
CA ASN A 191 -12.39 -11.69 11.07
C ASN A 191 -11.12 -11.19 10.37
N THR A 192 -11.26 -10.25 9.42
CA THR A 192 -10.17 -9.77 8.54
C THR A 192 -9.03 -9.00 9.22
N GLY A 193 -8.99 -8.93 10.56
CA GLY A 193 -8.02 -8.15 11.33
C GLY A 193 -6.74 -8.91 11.71
N SER A 194 -6.64 -10.22 11.43
CA SER A 194 -5.47 -11.01 11.81
C SER A 194 -4.21 -10.62 11.03
N GLN A 195 -3.06 -10.59 11.71
CA GLN A 195 -1.76 -10.37 11.05
C GLN A 195 -1.44 -11.47 10.03
N SER A 196 -2.02 -12.68 10.17
CA SER A 196 -1.87 -13.77 9.21
C SER A 196 -2.33 -13.35 7.80
N CYS A 197 -3.41 -12.58 7.70
CA CYS A 197 -3.99 -12.10 6.45
C CYS A 197 -3.11 -11.12 5.67
N SER A 198 -2.08 -10.56 6.33
CA SER A 198 -1.13 -9.63 5.70
C SER A 198 0.02 -10.32 4.97
N SER A 199 0.02 -11.65 4.84
CA SER A 199 1.12 -12.43 4.23
C SER A 199 1.16 -12.31 2.70
N PHE A 200 -0.01 -12.35 2.04
CA PHE A 200 -0.15 -12.21 0.59
C PHE A 200 -0.42 -10.77 0.18
N THR A 201 -0.30 -10.45 -1.12
CA THR A 201 -0.62 -9.12 -1.64
C THR A 201 -2.10 -8.77 -1.45
N GLN A 202 -2.98 -9.76 -1.62
CA GLN A 202 -4.40 -9.69 -1.33
C GLN A 202 -4.79 -10.76 -0.31
N PRO A 203 -5.60 -10.41 0.72
CA PRO A 203 -5.94 -11.35 1.79
C PRO A 203 -6.94 -12.42 1.37
N LYS A 204 -7.78 -12.14 0.37
CA LYS A 204 -8.77 -13.08 -0.15
C LYS A 204 -9.07 -12.82 -1.62
N ILE A 205 -9.45 -13.87 -2.34
CA ILE A 205 -10.02 -13.79 -3.69
C ILE A 205 -11.52 -13.46 -3.57
N PRO A 206 -12.05 -12.52 -4.36
CA PRO A 206 -13.48 -12.21 -4.35
C PRO A 206 -14.25 -13.39 -4.98
N LEU A 207 -15.29 -13.83 -4.30
CA LEU A 207 -16.16 -14.91 -4.74
C LEU A 207 -17.60 -14.40 -4.81
N GLU A 208 -18.23 -14.58 -5.97
CA GLU A 208 -19.66 -14.33 -6.17
C GLU A 208 -20.42 -15.62 -5.89
N ILE A 209 -21.38 -15.56 -4.97
CA ILE A 209 -22.12 -16.72 -4.46
C ILE A 209 -23.60 -16.51 -4.77
N ASP A 210 -24.16 -17.38 -5.61
CA ASP A 210 -25.54 -17.29 -6.08
C ASP A 210 -26.28 -18.63 -5.96
N ARG A 211 -27.57 -18.57 -5.61
CA ARG A 211 -28.49 -19.71 -5.72
C ARG A 211 -28.92 -19.86 -7.17
N VAL A 212 -28.79 -21.07 -7.71
CA VAL A 212 -29.08 -21.42 -9.12
C VAL A 212 -29.96 -22.66 -9.22
N ASP A 213 -30.48 -22.94 -10.42
CA ASP A 213 -31.22 -24.16 -10.67
C ASP A 213 -30.34 -25.41 -10.49
N CYS A 214 -30.99 -26.56 -10.34
CA CYS A 214 -30.30 -27.83 -10.13
C CYS A 214 -29.35 -28.15 -11.31
N PRO A 215 -28.03 -28.33 -11.07
CA PRO A 215 -27.09 -28.66 -12.14
C PRO A 215 -27.28 -30.11 -12.64
N PHE A 216 -27.84 -31.02 -11.84
CA PHE A 216 -28.01 -32.44 -12.18
C PHE A 216 -29.47 -32.77 -12.49
N ALA A 217 -29.79 -33.10 -13.75
CA ALA A 217 -31.16 -33.17 -14.25
C ALA A 217 -32.15 -33.95 -13.34
N GLY A 218 -32.93 -33.22 -12.52
CA GLY A 218 -33.94 -33.80 -11.63
C GLY A 218 -33.39 -34.62 -10.44
N MET A 219 -32.11 -34.50 -10.10
CA MET A 219 -31.46 -35.26 -9.03
C MET A 219 -31.23 -34.47 -7.74
N CYS A 220 -31.53 -33.17 -7.70
CA CYS A 220 -31.38 -32.39 -6.48
C CYS A 220 -32.60 -32.52 -5.56
N VAL A 221 -32.39 -32.25 -4.27
CA VAL A 221 -33.46 -32.06 -3.30
C VAL A 221 -34.46 -30.97 -3.76
N ASN A 222 -35.73 -31.12 -3.36
CA ASN A 222 -36.80 -30.22 -3.77
C ASN A 222 -36.73 -28.88 -3.01
N LEU A 223 -35.94 -27.95 -3.54
CA LEU A 223 -35.82 -26.57 -3.07
C LEU A 223 -35.98 -25.58 -4.21
N THR A 224 -36.37 -24.36 -3.88
CA THR A 224 -36.30 -23.26 -4.85
C THR A 224 -34.82 -22.96 -5.14
N LYS A 225 -34.41 -23.12 -6.40
CA LYS A 225 -33.01 -22.98 -6.86
C LYS A 225 -32.04 -23.81 -6.00
N PRO A 226 -32.07 -25.15 -6.12
CA PRO A 226 -31.36 -26.03 -5.19
C PRO A 226 -29.83 -26.01 -5.35
N GLY A 227 -29.29 -25.43 -6.42
CA GLY A 227 -27.85 -25.28 -6.62
C GLY A 227 -27.27 -24.05 -5.93
N LEU A 228 -25.98 -24.12 -5.58
CA LEU A 228 -25.14 -23.01 -5.17
C LEU A 228 -23.99 -22.88 -6.16
N LYS A 229 -23.93 -21.75 -6.87
CA LYS A 229 -22.85 -21.42 -7.78
C LYS A 229 -21.90 -20.44 -7.08
N ILE A 230 -20.62 -20.78 -7.07
CA ILE A 230 -19.54 -19.93 -6.58
C ILE A 230 -18.61 -19.64 -7.75
N ASP A 231 -18.44 -18.36 -8.06
CA ASP A 231 -17.69 -17.88 -9.21
C ASP A 231 -16.63 -16.88 -8.77
N SER A 232 -15.37 -17.11 -9.15
CA SER A 232 -14.29 -16.15 -8.86
C SER A 232 -14.27 -14.96 -9.82
N GLY A 233 -14.98 -15.05 -10.94
CA GLY A 233 -14.72 -14.20 -12.10
C GLY A 233 -13.30 -14.43 -12.65
N LEU A 234 -12.87 -13.58 -13.59
CA LEU A 234 -11.51 -13.62 -14.15
C LEU A 234 -10.52 -12.96 -13.19
N VAL A 235 -9.74 -13.78 -12.50
CA VAL A 235 -8.73 -13.37 -11.51
C VAL A 235 -7.39 -13.16 -12.20
N ASP A 236 -6.85 -11.93 -12.17
CA ASP A 236 -5.49 -11.62 -12.65
C ASP A 236 -4.44 -12.10 -11.64
N LEU A 237 -3.48 -12.91 -12.11
CA LEU A 237 -2.42 -13.47 -11.29
C LEU A 237 -1.53 -12.40 -10.64
N ASN A 238 -1.31 -11.27 -11.30
CA ASN A 238 -0.52 -10.18 -10.74
C ASN A 238 -1.23 -9.51 -9.56
N GLU A 239 -2.53 -9.27 -9.70
CA GLU A 239 -3.31 -8.53 -8.71
C GLU A 239 -3.56 -9.37 -7.46
N TRP A 240 -3.99 -10.62 -7.65
CA TRP A 240 -4.56 -11.43 -6.57
C TRP A 240 -3.60 -12.44 -5.97
N PHE A 241 -2.65 -12.95 -6.76
CA PHE A 241 -1.61 -13.88 -6.30
C PHE A 241 -0.26 -13.20 -6.06
N GLY A 242 -0.11 -11.93 -6.45
CA GLY A 242 1.08 -11.14 -6.20
C GLY A 242 2.18 -11.30 -7.24
N TRP A 243 1.88 -11.89 -8.41
CA TRP A 243 2.83 -11.93 -9.51
C TRP A 243 3.15 -10.51 -10.04
N ASN A 244 4.30 -10.39 -10.70
CA ASN A 244 4.83 -9.13 -11.23
C ASN A 244 5.27 -9.34 -12.68
N LEU A 245 4.33 -9.87 -13.47
CA LEU A 245 4.48 -10.11 -14.91
C LEU A 245 4.27 -8.80 -15.69
N GLU A 246 4.95 -8.67 -16.84
CA GLU A 246 4.71 -7.56 -17.76
C GLU A 246 3.30 -7.64 -18.36
N GLU A 247 2.78 -6.53 -18.87
CA GLU A 247 1.43 -6.46 -19.45
C GLU A 247 1.21 -7.53 -20.54
N LYS A 248 2.21 -7.74 -21.41
CA LYS A 248 2.18 -8.75 -22.46
C LYS A 248 2.24 -10.20 -21.96
N ASP A 249 2.67 -10.40 -20.72
CA ASP A 249 2.91 -11.72 -20.09
C ASP A 249 1.86 -12.04 -19.02
N ARG A 250 0.83 -11.20 -18.86
CA ARG A 250 -0.25 -11.43 -17.88
C ARG A 250 -1.02 -12.71 -18.19
N VAL A 251 -1.50 -13.33 -17.12
CA VAL A 251 -2.33 -14.54 -17.12
C VAL A 251 -3.50 -14.30 -16.17
N GLN A 252 -4.68 -14.74 -16.59
CA GLN A 252 -5.89 -14.70 -15.77
C GLN A 252 -6.47 -16.10 -15.66
N TYR A 253 -7.18 -16.35 -14.56
CA TYR A 253 -7.75 -17.64 -14.23
C TYR A 253 -9.14 -17.44 -13.63
N ARG A 254 -10.07 -18.32 -13.98
CA ARG A 254 -11.41 -18.37 -13.40
C ARG A 254 -11.75 -19.80 -13.04
N GLN A 255 -12.32 -19.98 -11.86
CA GLN A 255 -12.92 -21.23 -11.44
C GLN A 255 -14.39 -20.96 -11.08
N THR A 256 -15.27 -21.82 -11.58
CA THR A 256 -16.68 -21.80 -11.24
C THR A 256 -17.05 -23.17 -10.68
N THR A 257 -17.55 -23.19 -9.45
CA THR A 257 -18.00 -24.40 -8.75
C THR A 257 -19.50 -24.31 -8.55
N THR A 258 -20.26 -25.30 -9.00
CA THR A 258 -21.70 -25.37 -8.76
C THR A 258 -22.03 -26.67 -8.02
N CYS A 259 -22.57 -26.57 -6.81
CA CYS A 259 -22.89 -27.72 -5.97
C CYS A 259 -24.37 -27.77 -5.63
N ALA A 260 -24.89 -28.97 -5.38
CA ALA A 260 -26.24 -29.18 -4.86
C ALA A 260 -26.30 -30.45 -4.02
N VAL A 261 -27.24 -30.48 -3.06
CA VAL A 261 -27.58 -31.70 -2.32
C VAL A 261 -28.42 -32.60 -3.22
N LEU A 262 -28.03 -33.86 -3.35
CA LEU A 262 -28.70 -34.84 -4.20
C LEU A 262 -29.80 -35.59 -3.45
N ASP A 263 -30.91 -35.83 -4.15
CA ASP A 263 -31.98 -36.72 -3.71
C ASP A 263 -31.62 -38.18 -4.01
N LEU A 264 -31.50 -38.96 -2.95
CA LEU A 264 -31.13 -40.37 -3.00
C LEU A 264 -32.35 -41.30 -3.16
N ALA A 265 -33.56 -40.77 -3.27
CA ALA A 265 -34.78 -41.57 -3.47
C ALA A 265 -34.64 -42.51 -4.69
N GLY A 266 -34.85 -43.80 -4.46
CA GLY A 266 -34.74 -44.85 -5.49
C GLY A 266 -33.30 -45.16 -5.94
N ARG A 267 -32.28 -44.59 -5.28
CA ARG A 267 -30.85 -44.76 -5.61
C ARG A 267 -30.04 -45.37 -4.47
N THR A 268 -30.72 -45.98 -3.51
CA THR A 268 -30.09 -46.70 -2.40
C THR A 268 -30.65 -48.11 -2.30
N THR A 269 -29.81 -49.06 -1.89
CA THR A 269 -30.23 -50.42 -1.54
C THR A 269 -29.59 -50.84 -0.23
N VAL A 270 -30.34 -51.55 0.61
CA VAL A 270 -29.81 -52.15 1.83
C VAL A 270 -29.68 -53.65 1.60
N GLN A 271 -28.50 -54.20 1.84
CA GLN A 271 -28.25 -55.64 1.71
C GLN A 271 -27.61 -56.17 2.99
N ASN A 272 -27.86 -57.45 3.29
CA ASN A 272 -27.22 -58.10 4.41
C ASN A 272 -25.76 -58.43 4.05
N ALA A 273 -24.82 -58.00 4.88
CA ALA A 273 -23.40 -58.25 4.71
C ALA A 273 -23.06 -59.75 4.77
N SER A 274 -23.93 -60.58 5.36
CA SER A 274 -23.76 -62.04 5.35
C SER A 274 -23.72 -62.63 3.94
N ASP A 275 -24.29 -61.92 2.95
CA ASP A 275 -24.31 -62.30 1.54
C ASP A 275 -23.05 -61.81 0.79
N THR A 276 -22.18 -61.01 1.42
CA THR A 276 -20.94 -60.47 0.84
C THR A 276 -19.70 -60.88 1.66
N ARG A 277 -18.51 -60.90 1.04
CA ARG A 277 -17.25 -61.22 1.75
C ARG A 277 -16.74 -60.08 2.66
N GLN A 278 -17.55 -59.05 2.90
CA GLN A 278 -17.14 -57.77 3.48
C GLN A 278 -17.74 -57.49 4.88
N ALA A 279 -18.49 -58.42 5.46
CA ALA A 279 -19.08 -58.25 6.80
C ALA A 279 -18.01 -58.09 7.89
N ILE A 280 -18.08 -57.00 8.66
CA ILE A 280 -17.24 -56.80 9.85
C ILE A 280 -17.83 -57.56 11.04
N VAL A 281 -19.17 -57.62 11.11
CA VAL A 281 -19.91 -58.40 12.12
C VAL A 281 -21.00 -59.28 11.49
N PRO A 282 -21.37 -60.42 12.12
CA PRO A 282 -22.45 -61.27 11.61
C PRO A 282 -23.78 -60.51 11.53
N SER A 283 -24.54 -60.72 10.44
CA SER A 283 -25.85 -60.10 10.20
C SER A 283 -25.87 -58.57 10.09
N GLU A 284 -24.73 -57.96 9.77
CA GLU A 284 -24.64 -56.52 9.48
C GLU A 284 -25.45 -56.14 8.24
N GLU A 285 -26.06 -54.95 8.23
CA GLU A 285 -26.70 -54.37 7.06
C GLU A 285 -25.83 -53.26 6.47
N ILE A 286 -25.64 -53.30 5.16
CA ILE A 286 -24.86 -52.31 4.41
C ILE A 286 -25.81 -51.56 3.48
N LEU A 287 -25.79 -50.23 3.58
CA LEU A 287 -26.45 -49.33 2.64
C LEU A 287 -25.52 -49.03 1.47
N TYR A 288 -25.93 -49.37 0.26
CA TYR A 288 -25.25 -49.02 -0.99
C TYR A 288 -25.91 -47.80 -1.62
N VAL A 289 -25.10 -46.87 -2.13
CA VAL A 289 -25.52 -45.70 -2.88
C VAL A 289 -25.19 -45.91 -4.36
N HIS A 290 -26.14 -45.66 -5.26
CA HIS A 290 -26.04 -45.94 -6.69
C HIS A 290 -26.07 -44.66 -7.52
N LEU A 291 -24.96 -43.92 -7.55
CA LEU A 291 -24.80 -42.67 -8.33
C LEU A 291 -23.83 -42.83 -9.52
N GLY A 292 -23.52 -44.06 -9.92
CA GLY A 292 -22.48 -44.39 -10.89
C GLY A 292 -21.71 -45.66 -10.52
N ALA A 293 -20.69 -46.00 -11.33
CA ALA A 293 -19.79 -47.12 -11.08
C ALA A 293 -18.40 -46.60 -10.64
N THR A 294 -17.69 -47.36 -9.82
CA THR A 294 -16.31 -47.03 -9.41
C THR A 294 -15.30 -47.96 -10.06
N PHE A 295 -14.10 -47.45 -10.34
CA PHE A 295 -13.06 -48.23 -11.04
C PHE A 295 -12.27 -49.19 -10.13
N ARG A 296 -12.43 -49.08 -8.80
CA ARG A 296 -11.57 -49.77 -7.81
C ARG A 296 -12.11 -51.11 -7.31
N GLU A 297 -13.40 -51.39 -7.48
CA GLU A 297 -14.02 -52.65 -7.04
C GLU A 297 -14.70 -53.28 -8.26
N GLY A 298 -14.21 -54.45 -8.69
CA GLY A 298 -14.74 -55.15 -9.87
C GLY A 298 -16.24 -55.40 -9.75
N GLU A 299 -16.97 -55.24 -10.85
CA GLU A 299 -18.37 -55.65 -11.08
C GLU A 299 -19.45 -55.22 -10.06
N GLU A 300 -19.17 -54.29 -9.13
CA GLU A 300 -20.19 -53.81 -8.20
C GLU A 300 -20.78 -52.46 -8.65
N ASN A 301 -22.07 -52.44 -8.99
CA ASN A 301 -22.82 -51.27 -9.47
C ASN A 301 -23.15 -50.26 -8.36
N TYR A 302 -22.19 -49.82 -7.52
CA TYR A 302 -22.42 -48.75 -6.54
C TYR A 302 -21.28 -47.72 -6.51
N THR A 303 -21.59 -46.54 -5.99
CA THR A 303 -20.63 -45.44 -5.79
C THR A 303 -20.01 -45.42 -4.40
N SER A 304 -20.81 -45.73 -3.38
CA SER A 304 -20.33 -45.78 -2.00
C SER A 304 -21.17 -46.76 -1.18
N LYS A 305 -20.65 -47.13 0.00
CA LYS A 305 -21.32 -48.05 0.93
C LYS A 305 -21.15 -47.59 2.37
N ALA A 306 -22.21 -47.70 3.17
CA ALA A 306 -22.22 -47.38 4.60
C ALA A 306 -22.60 -48.61 5.41
N SER A 307 -21.79 -48.94 6.41
CA SER A 307 -22.19 -49.90 7.45
C SER A 307 -23.20 -49.24 8.39
N LEU A 308 -24.43 -49.75 8.43
CA LEU A 308 -25.45 -49.22 9.34
C LEU A 308 -25.09 -49.51 10.81
N PHE A 309 -24.37 -50.60 11.07
CA PHE A 309 -23.85 -50.91 12.40
C PHE A 309 -22.80 -49.88 12.85
N MET A 310 -21.80 -49.59 12.02
CA MET A 310 -20.77 -48.60 12.34
C MET A 310 -21.35 -47.19 12.44
N SER A 311 -22.34 -46.84 11.63
CA SER A 311 -23.06 -45.57 11.75
C SER A 311 -23.78 -45.41 13.09
N ASN A 312 -24.21 -46.50 13.72
CA ASN A 312 -24.80 -46.46 15.06
C ASN A 312 -23.77 -46.40 16.20
N LEU A 313 -22.52 -46.80 15.96
CA LEU A 313 -21.47 -46.83 16.98
C LEU A 313 -20.55 -45.61 16.95
N THR A 314 -20.43 -44.97 15.80
CA THR A 314 -19.56 -43.81 15.62
C THR A 314 -20.35 -42.52 15.79
N SER A 315 -19.72 -41.50 16.36
CA SER A 315 -20.36 -40.21 16.68
C SER A 315 -19.67 -39.06 15.97
N ARG A 316 -19.15 -39.28 14.76
CA ARG A 316 -18.48 -38.25 13.94
C ARG A 316 -18.93 -38.34 12.50
N PHE A 317 -18.94 -37.21 11.80
CA PHE A 317 -19.08 -37.25 10.35
C PHE A 317 -17.88 -37.97 9.73
N PHE A 318 -18.15 -38.69 8.65
CA PHE A 318 -17.11 -39.24 7.79
C PHE A 318 -17.39 -38.80 6.35
N LEU A 319 -16.33 -38.54 5.60
CA LEU A 319 -16.40 -38.01 4.25
C LEU A 319 -15.74 -38.99 3.28
N GLN A 320 -16.38 -39.23 2.16
CA GLN A 320 -15.80 -39.94 1.03
C GLN A 320 -16.08 -39.13 -0.23
N THR A 321 -15.06 -39.01 -1.09
CA THR A 321 -15.17 -38.25 -2.33
C THR A 321 -14.89 -39.14 -3.53
N ASN A 322 -15.64 -38.89 -4.61
CA ASN A 322 -15.51 -39.58 -5.87
C ASN A 322 -15.52 -38.53 -6.98
N THR A 323 -14.62 -38.65 -7.95
CA THR A 323 -14.36 -37.63 -8.97
C THR A 323 -14.37 -38.24 -10.37
N ALA A 324 -14.94 -37.51 -11.32
CA ALA A 324 -14.97 -37.82 -12.74
C ALA A 324 -14.46 -36.62 -13.53
N PHE A 325 -13.38 -36.82 -14.29
CA PHE A 325 -12.81 -35.80 -15.16
C PHE A 325 -13.38 -35.92 -16.56
N VAL A 326 -13.76 -34.80 -17.16
CA VAL A 326 -14.32 -34.78 -18.53
C VAL A 326 -13.23 -34.76 -19.61
N THR A 327 -12.05 -34.26 -19.29
CA THR A 327 -10.99 -34.04 -20.29
C THR A 327 -10.28 -35.35 -20.65
N PRO A 328 -10.17 -35.69 -21.95
CA PRO A 328 -9.40 -36.85 -22.41
C PRO A 328 -7.94 -36.75 -21.95
N GLY A 329 -7.42 -37.82 -21.33
CA GLY A 329 -6.08 -37.87 -20.72
C GLY A 329 -6.09 -37.95 -19.19
N ASN A 330 -7.10 -37.34 -18.54
CA ASN A 330 -7.30 -37.44 -17.07
C ASN A 330 -8.22 -38.61 -16.67
N GLU A 331 -8.70 -39.41 -17.63
CA GLU A 331 -9.65 -40.50 -17.40
C GLU A 331 -9.13 -41.55 -16.41
N THR A 332 -7.83 -41.86 -16.45
CA THR A 332 -7.20 -42.81 -15.52
C THR A 332 -7.15 -42.30 -14.08
N SER A 333 -7.31 -40.99 -13.88
CA SER A 333 -7.37 -40.35 -12.56
C SER A 333 -8.81 -40.26 -12.03
N SER A 334 -9.82 -40.58 -12.85
CA SER A 334 -11.21 -40.61 -12.42
C SER A 334 -11.46 -41.82 -11.52
N SER A 335 -12.15 -41.58 -10.41
CA SER A 335 -12.59 -42.64 -9.48
C SER A 335 -14.06 -43.03 -9.70
N LEU A 336 -14.77 -42.30 -10.55
CA LEU A 336 -16.20 -42.42 -10.81
C LEU A 336 -16.51 -42.44 -12.31
N ILE A 337 -17.41 -43.34 -12.70
CA ILE A 337 -18.18 -43.27 -13.94
C ILE A 337 -19.59 -42.77 -13.55
N PRO A 338 -19.92 -41.50 -13.80
CA PRO A 338 -21.18 -40.92 -13.34
C PRO A 338 -22.38 -41.48 -14.12
N LEU A 339 -23.58 -41.34 -13.55
CA LEU A 339 -24.82 -41.61 -14.28
C LEU A 339 -25.00 -40.63 -15.47
N PRO A 340 -25.80 -40.99 -16.49
CA PRO A 340 -26.07 -40.11 -17.64
C PRO A 340 -26.55 -38.71 -17.26
N GLU A 341 -27.37 -38.60 -16.20
CA GLU A 341 -27.93 -37.36 -15.68
C GLU A 341 -26.88 -36.44 -15.02
N MET A 342 -25.69 -36.97 -14.77
CA MET A 342 -24.54 -36.30 -14.16
C MET A 342 -23.34 -36.22 -15.11
N THR A 343 -23.53 -36.54 -16.39
CA THR A 343 -22.46 -36.49 -17.39
C THR A 343 -22.47 -35.12 -18.09
N PHE A 344 -21.35 -34.42 -18.05
CA PHE A 344 -21.17 -33.10 -18.67
C PHE A 344 -20.07 -33.16 -19.73
N SER A 345 -20.11 -32.24 -20.70
CA SER A 345 -19.07 -32.09 -21.72
C SER A 345 -18.01 -31.03 -21.38
N ASP A 346 -18.28 -30.19 -20.39
CA ASP A 346 -17.55 -28.97 -20.09
C ASP A 346 -17.35 -28.74 -18.58
N ALA A 347 -17.51 -29.77 -17.74
CA ALA A 347 -17.27 -29.67 -16.30
C ALA A 347 -16.80 -31.00 -15.71
N ASP A 348 -15.90 -30.93 -14.74
CA ASP A 348 -15.56 -32.09 -13.92
C ASP A 348 -16.59 -32.27 -12.81
N VAL A 349 -16.86 -33.52 -12.43
CA VAL A 349 -17.89 -33.85 -11.44
C VAL A 349 -17.24 -34.45 -10.19
N ALA A 350 -17.64 -33.95 -9.03
CA ALA A 350 -17.28 -34.50 -7.74
C ALA A 350 -18.56 -34.88 -6.96
N LEU A 351 -18.58 -36.09 -6.43
CA LEU A 351 -19.54 -36.55 -5.43
C LEU A 351 -18.87 -36.51 -4.06
N ILE A 352 -19.51 -35.86 -3.09
CA ILE A 352 -19.04 -35.80 -1.70
C ILE A 352 -20.10 -36.47 -0.83
N HIS A 353 -19.78 -37.67 -0.36
CA HIS A 353 -20.62 -38.46 0.51
C HIS A 353 -20.35 -38.10 1.96
N VAL A 354 -21.38 -37.65 2.67
CA VAL A 354 -21.34 -37.28 4.09
C VAL A 354 -22.07 -38.34 4.90
N TYR A 355 -21.31 -39.20 5.55
CA TYR A 355 -21.81 -40.21 6.47
C TYR A 355 -22.14 -39.53 7.79
N LYS A 356 -23.41 -39.64 8.20
CA LYS A 356 -23.96 -38.88 9.32
C LYS A 356 -23.65 -39.51 10.66
N ASN A 357 -23.56 -40.85 10.68
CA ASN A 357 -23.31 -41.63 11.88
C ASN A 357 -24.24 -41.17 13.05
N SER A 358 -23.91 -41.48 14.30
CA SER A 358 -24.72 -41.13 15.46
C SER A 358 -24.31 -39.78 16.06
N VAL A 359 -24.25 -38.75 15.20
CA VAL A 359 -24.05 -37.37 15.63
C VAL A 359 -25.37 -36.84 16.19
N ALA A 360 -25.32 -36.25 17.38
CA ALA A 360 -26.50 -35.80 18.11
C ALA A 360 -26.64 -34.28 18.05
N TYR A 361 -27.87 -33.80 17.92
CA TYR A 361 -28.24 -32.39 17.94
C TYR A 361 -29.17 -32.10 19.13
N LEU A 362 -29.04 -30.94 19.78
CA LEU A 362 -29.94 -30.55 20.88
C LEU A 362 -31.29 -30.00 20.38
N ILE A 363 -31.35 -29.59 19.11
CA ILE A 363 -32.50 -28.96 18.47
C ILE A 363 -32.68 -29.64 17.10
N PRO A 364 -33.92 -29.85 16.62
CA PRO A 364 -34.13 -30.39 15.28
C PRO A 364 -33.53 -29.47 14.21
N ASN A 365 -33.10 -30.05 13.10
CA ASN A 365 -32.42 -29.33 12.03
C ASN A 365 -33.10 -29.61 10.67
N ASN A 366 -33.45 -28.55 9.93
CA ASN A 366 -34.11 -28.66 8.62
C ASN A 366 -33.14 -28.53 7.44
N ASP A 367 -31.84 -28.37 7.69
CA ASP A 367 -30.85 -28.36 6.61
C ASP A 367 -30.99 -29.63 5.73
N PRO A 368 -31.11 -29.51 4.40
CA PRO A 368 -31.38 -30.65 3.52
C PRO A 368 -30.32 -31.77 3.57
N LEU A 369 -29.09 -31.44 3.95
CA LEU A 369 -28.01 -32.40 4.08
C LEU A 369 -27.88 -32.88 5.54
N PHE A 370 -28.03 -31.98 6.51
CA PHE A 370 -27.86 -32.28 7.93
C PHE A 370 -29.19 -32.53 8.67
N ALA A 371 -30.25 -32.86 7.93
CA ALA A 371 -31.58 -33.05 8.46
C ALA A 371 -31.56 -34.04 9.62
N ALA A 372 -32.11 -33.60 10.76
CA ALA A 372 -32.12 -34.36 11.99
C ALA A 372 -33.41 -34.10 12.78
N HIS A 373 -34.34 -35.04 12.71
CA HIS A 373 -35.65 -34.97 13.34
C HIS A 373 -35.97 -36.21 14.20
N ASP A 374 -35.09 -37.23 14.21
CA ASP A 374 -35.29 -38.43 15.02
C ASP A 374 -35.00 -38.15 16.51
N ALA A 375 -36.06 -37.90 17.27
CA ALA A 375 -35.99 -37.49 18.67
C ALA A 375 -35.85 -38.70 19.60
N THR A 376 -34.70 -38.79 20.29
CA THR A 376 -34.42 -39.82 21.30
C THR A 376 -34.09 -39.17 22.65
N ASN A 377 -34.70 -39.69 23.72
CA ASN A 377 -34.41 -39.22 25.08
C ASN A 377 -33.10 -39.84 25.57
N MET A 378 -32.10 -38.99 25.79
CA MET A 378 -30.81 -39.36 26.36
C MET A 378 -30.71 -38.94 27.83
N SER A 379 -29.95 -39.70 28.61
CA SER A 379 -29.67 -39.37 30.00
C SER A 379 -28.17 -39.22 30.21
N GLN A 380 -27.73 -38.09 30.75
CA GLN A 380 -26.33 -37.85 31.07
C GLN A 380 -26.14 -37.66 32.57
N ALA A 381 -25.06 -38.24 33.09
CA ALA A 381 -24.73 -38.25 34.52
C ALA A 381 -23.90 -37.02 34.94
N ILE A 382 -24.30 -35.81 34.53
CA ILE A 382 -23.64 -34.57 34.96
C ILE A 382 -24.47 -33.95 36.09
N ALA A 383 -23.93 -33.96 37.31
CA ALA A 383 -24.56 -33.43 38.53
C ALA A 383 -25.96 -34.02 38.87
N GLY A 384 -26.21 -35.26 38.44
CA GLY A 384 -27.51 -35.95 38.54
C GLY A 384 -27.80 -36.70 37.25
N TRP A 385 -28.92 -37.42 37.19
CA TRP A 385 -29.45 -37.94 35.93
C TRP A 385 -30.30 -36.86 35.27
N THR A 386 -29.70 -36.11 34.36
CA THR A 386 -30.44 -35.13 33.55
C THR A 386 -30.88 -35.79 32.25
N THR A 387 -32.19 -35.91 32.04
CA THR A 387 -32.76 -36.36 30.77
C THR A 387 -32.91 -35.17 29.84
N TYR A 388 -32.39 -35.28 28.62
CA TYR A 388 -32.58 -34.33 27.54
C TYR A 388 -32.97 -35.06 26.27
N THR A 389 -33.65 -34.38 25.37
CA THR A 389 -33.98 -34.92 24.05
C THR A 389 -32.87 -34.54 23.09
N ALA A 390 -32.36 -35.53 22.37
CA ALA A 390 -31.44 -35.31 21.27
C ALA A 390 -32.06 -35.75 19.96
N TYR A 391 -31.66 -35.11 18.89
CA TYR A 391 -32.11 -35.35 17.53
C TYR A 391 -30.98 -36.00 16.74
N PHE A 392 -31.28 -37.07 16.02
CA PHE A 392 -30.34 -37.77 15.16
C PHE A 392 -30.74 -37.60 13.70
N SER A 393 -29.79 -37.87 12.80
CA SER A 393 -29.99 -37.63 11.37
C SER A 393 -31.07 -38.53 10.77
N ASP A 394 -31.87 -37.97 9.86
CA ASP A 394 -32.97 -38.68 9.20
C ASP A 394 -32.52 -39.79 8.24
N PHE A 395 -31.26 -39.71 7.80
CA PHE A 395 -30.65 -40.65 6.87
C PHE A 395 -29.18 -40.87 7.21
N PRO A 396 -28.64 -42.08 6.99
CA PRO A 396 -27.26 -42.40 7.38
C PRO A 396 -26.21 -41.75 6.46
N VAL A 397 -26.57 -41.38 5.22
CA VAL A 397 -25.67 -40.77 4.23
C VAL A 397 -26.40 -39.68 3.46
N GLY A 398 -25.80 -38.49 3.40
CA GLY A 398 -26.17 -37.42 2.45
C GLY A 398 -25.11 -37.27 1.37
N VAL A 399 -25.46 -36.79 0.18
CA VAL A 399 -24.50 -36.64 -0.93
C VAL A 399 -24.63 -35.26 -1.57
N PHE A 400 -23.48 -34.60 -1.77
CA PHE A 400 -23.36 -33.47 -2.69
C PHE A 400 -22.93 -33.93 -4.06
N GLY A 401 -23.55 -33.38 -5.09
CA GLY A 401 -22.96 -33.32 -6.42
C GLY A 401 -22.39 -31.94 -6.65
N CYS A 402 -21.17 -31.85 -7.17
CA CYS A 402 -20.53 -30.60 -7.55
C CYS A 402 -19.96 -30.70 -8.97
N THR A 403 -20.14 -29.64 -9.76
CA THR A 403 -19.49 -29.45 -11.06
C THR A 403 -18.45 -28.35 -10.95
N THR A 404 -17.23 -28.59 -11.44
CA THR A 404 -16.16 -27.57 -11.48
C THR A 404 -15.76 -27.27 -12.92
N GLN A 405 -15.68 -25.98 -13.25
CA GLN A 405 -15.25 -25.48 -14.54
C GLN A 405 -14.08 -24.51 -14.36
N TYR A 406 -13.15 -24.55 -15.32
CA TYR A 406 -11.94 -23.76 -15.36
C TYR A 406 -11.87 -22.98 -16.66
N GLN A 407 -11.43 -21.73 -16.57
CA GLN A 407 -11.12 -20.91 -17.73
C GLN A 407 -9.76 -20.24 -17.53
N TYR A 408 -8.89 -20.40 -18.52
CA TYR A 408 -7.54 -19.86 -18.50
C TYR A 408 -7.39 -18.82 -19.60
N CYS A 409 -6.80 -17.68 -19.28
CA CYS A 409 -6.55 -16.62 -20.23
C CYS A 409 -5.09 -16.14 -20.16
N HIS A 410 -4.57 -15.65 -21.28
CA HIS A 410 -3.30 -14.95 -21.32
C HIS A 410 -3.35 -13.74 -22.25
N ALA A 411 -2.55 -12.73 -21.89
CA ALA A 411 -2.43 -11.51 -22.68
C ALA A 411 -1.72 -11.78 -24.01
N ARG A 412 -2.12 -11.07 -25.07
CA ARG A 412 -1.42 -11.11 -26.36
C ARG A 412 -1.09 -9.71 -26.83
N ALA A 413 0.20 -9.48 -27.08
CA ALA A 413 0.66 -8.18 -27.56
C ALA A 413 -0.07 -7.79 -28.86
N SER A 414 -0.73 -6.63 -28.85
CA SER A 414 -1.43 -6.06 -30.02
C SER A 414 -2.60 -6.90 -30.58
N LYS A 415 -3.12 -7.85 -29.81
CA LYS A 415 -4.32 -8.65 -30.12
C LYS A 415 -5.26 -8.63 -28.93
N SER A 416 -6.49 -9.12 -29.11
CA SER A 416 -7.34 -9.44 -27.96
C SER A 416 -6.71 -10.58 -27.17
N ASP A 417 -6.91 -10.58 -25.86
CA ASP A 417 -6.46 -11.68 -25.00
C ASP A 417 -7.05 -13.01 -25.49
N PHE A 418 -6.30 -14.09 -25.28
CA PHE A 418 -6.77 -15.43 -25.55
C PHE A 418 -7.36 -16.01 -24.27
N CYS A 419 -8.55 -16.57 -24.36
CA CYS A 419 -9.20 -17.31 -23.27
C CYS A 419 -9.69 -18.65 -23.80
N THR A 420 -9.54 -19.70 -23.01
CA THR A 420 -10.22 -20.96 -23.27
C THR A 420 -11.72 -20.82 -23.02
N ASN A 421 -12.53 -21.73 -23.58
CA ASN A 421 -13.87 -21.94 -23.06
C ASN A 421 -13.78 -22.46 -21.62
N SER A 422 -14.83 -22.23 -20.83
CA SER A 422 -14.99 -22.89 -19.54
C SER A 422 -15.16 -24.40 -19.77
N THR A 423 -14.26 -25.21 -19.22
CA THR A 423 -14.25 -26.66 -19.36
C THR A 423 -13.72 -27.31 -18.08
N GLY A 424 -13.74 -28.64 -17.96
CA GLY A 424 -13.03 -29.35 -16.89
C GLY A 424 -11.50 -29.13 -16.93
N LEU A 425 -10.80 -29.68 -15.95
CA LEU A 425 -9.37 -29.48 -15.76
C LEU A 425 -8.60 -29.93 -17.03
N PRO A 426 -7.82 -29.05 -17.67
CA PRO A 426 -7.12 -29.40 -18.90
C PRO A 426 -5.99 -30.39 -18.62
N ASP A 427 -5.83 -31.37 -19.50
CA ASP A 427 -4.76 -32.37 -19.40
C ASP A 427 -3.39 -31.71 -19.63
N ILE A 428 -3.22 -30.99 -20.74
CA ILE A 428 -1.93 -30.46 -21.18
C ILE A 428 -1.95 -28.93 -21.32
N VAL A 429 -0.95 -28.27 -20.73
CA VAL A 429 -0.64 -26.85 -20.98
C VAL A 429 0.56 -26.76 -21.93
N ASN A 430 0.29 -26.50 -23.21
CA ASN A 430 1.33 -26.36 -24.24
C ASN A 430 0.97 -25.29 -25.28
N ALA A 431 1.87 -25.04 -26.23
CA ALA A 431 1.67 -24.05 -27.28
C ALA A 431 0.53 -24.39 -28.26
N THR A 432 0.06 -25.65 -28.31
CA THR A 432 -1.10 -26.03 -29.14
C THR A 432 -2.42 -25.69 -28.47
N ALA A 433 -2.52 -25.87 -27.15
CA ALA A 433 -3.69 -25.50 -26.35
C ALA A 433 -3.73 -23.99 -26.07
N PHE A 434 -2.56 -23.36 -25.96
CA PHE A 434 -2.38 -21.93 -25.70
C PHE A 434 -1.54 -21.28 -26.81
N PRO A 435 -2.15 -21.00 -27.97
CA PRO A 435 -1.43 -20.41 -29.10
C PRO A 435 -0.95 -18.99 -28.79
N ASP A 436 0.21 -18.62 -29.32
CA ASP A 436 0.88 -17.33 -29.09
C ASP A 436 1.33 -17.07 -27.63
N ALA A 437 1.17 -18.03 -26.70
CA ALA A 437 1.61 -17.87 -25.32
C ALA A 437 3.15 -17.81 -25.22
N SER A 438 3.67 -16.83 -24.48
CA SER A 438 5.10 -16.71 -24.21
C SER A 438 5.58 -17.84 -23.28
N PRO A 439 6.88 -18.17 -23.25
CA PRO A 439 7.39 -19.21 -22.35
C PRO A 439 7.04 -18.98 -20.88
N ILE A 440 7.03 -17.72 -20.42
CA ILE A 440 6.66 -17.39 -19.03
C ILE A 440 5.15 -17.51 -18.79
N GLN A 441 4.32 -17.18 -19.80
CA GLN A 441 2.88 -17.42 -19.73
C GLN A 441 2.57 -18.91 -19.63
N LEU A 442 3.23 -19.74 -20.45
CA LEU A 442 3.09 -21.21 -20.36
C LEU A 442 3.50 -21.73 -18.97
N ALA A 443 4.59 -21.22 -18.39
CA ALA A 443 5.00 -21.60 -17.04
C ALA A 443 3.97 -21.19 -15.97
N ALA A 444 3.42 -19.97 -16.07
CA ALA A 444 2.39 -19.49 -15.15
C ALA A 444 1.07 -20.25 -15.29
N LEU A 445 0.64 -20.55 -16.53
CA LEU A 445 -0.52 -21.37 -16.85
C LEU A 445 -0.36 -22.81 -16.31
N HIS A 446 0.82 -23.39 -16.49
CA HIS A 446 1.14 -24.71 -15.94
C HIS A 446 1.10 -24.69 -14.41
N LEU A 447 1.68 -23.68 -13.77
CA LEU A 447 1.66 -23.55 -12.31
C LEU A 447 0.23 -23.46 -11.75
N ILE A 448 -0.62 -22.60 -12.33
CA ILE A 448 -2.01 -22.48 -11.85
C ILE A 448 -2.80 -23.76 -12.13
N ARG A 449 -2.58 -24.44 -13.26
CA ARG A 449 -3.19 -25.74 -13.57
C ARG A 449 -2.79 -26.81 -12.55
N GLU A 450 -1.51 -26.92 -12.22
CA GLU A 450 -1.03 -27.86 -11.21
C GLU A 450 -1.59 -27.55 -9.82
N ALA A 451 -1.67 -26.27 -9.46
CA ALA A 451 -2.30 -25.87 -8.20
C ALA A 451 -3.79 -26.26 -8.14
N SER A 452 -4.53 -26.08 -9.25
CA SER A 452 -5.93 -26.51 -9.40
C SER A 452 -6.08 -28.03 -9.32
N ALA A 453 -5.17 -28.79 -9.94
CA ALA A 453 -5.17 -30.25 -9.91
C ALA A 453 -4.92 -30.80 -8.50
N ASN A 454 -4.05 -30.12 -7.72
CA ASN A 454 -3.71 -30.53 -6.36
C ASN A 454 -4.75 -30.09 -5.31
N MET A 455 -5.54 -29.06 -5.60
CA MET A 455 -6.51 -28.46 -4.66
C MET A 455 -7.90 -28.50 -5.26
N MET A 456 -8.40 -29.71 -5.45
CA MET A 456 -9.76 -29.97 -5.89
C MET A 456 -10.72 -30.11 -4.70
N LEU A 457 -12.00 -30.24 -4.99
CA LEU A 457 -13.04 -30.42 -3.96
C LEU A 457 -12.82 -31.66 -3.10
N ASP A 458 -12.18 -32.71 -3.62
CA ASP A 458 -11.84 -33.91 -2.86
C ASP A 458 -10.87 -33.62 -1.70
N SER A 459 -9.86 -32.78 -1.93
CA SER A 459 -8.89 -32.32 -0.93
C SER A 459 -9.48 -31.31 0.06
N ALA A 460 -10.52 -30.58 -0.36
CA ALA A 460 -11.22 -29.61 0.47
C ALA A 460 -12.23 -30.29 1.40
N ALA A 461 -12.97 -31.28 0.88
CA ALA A 461 -13.98 -32.03 1.59
C ALA A 461 -13.41 -33.16 2.47
N GLU A 462 -12.24 -32.93 3.09
CA GLU A 462 -11.70 -33.76 4.17
C GLU A 462 -12.26 -33.38 5.55
N THR A 463 -12.84 -32.18 5.67
CA THR A 463 -13.34 -31.62 6.92
C THR A 463 -14.61 -30.82 6.68
N LEU A 464 -15.57 -30.89 7.61
CA LEU A 464 -16.75 -30.02 7.60
C LEU A 464 -16.57 -28.84 8.57
N GLN A 465 -17.17 -27.71 8.26
CA GLN A 465 -17.29 -26.58 9.18
C GLN A 465 -18.10 -26.95 10.42
N VAL A 466 -19.14 -27.80 10.26
CA VAL A 466 -19.90 -28.28 11.42
C VAL A 466 -19.04 -29.02 12.45
N ASP A 467 -17.97 -29.73 12.04
CA ASP A 467 -17.06 -30.41 12.98
C ASP A 467 -16.41 -29.42 13.96
N TYR A 468 -16.05 -28.24 13.47
CA TYR A 468 -15.44 -27.16 14.27
C TYR A 468 -16.43 -26.42 15.18
N GLN A 469 -17.74 -26.58 14.95
CA GLN A 469 -18.80 -26.00 15.78
C GLN A 469 -19.16 -26.88 16.99
N SER A 470 -18.59 -28.09 17.08
CA SER A 470 -18.82 -28.98 18.23
C SER A 470 -18.14 -28.43 19.50
N GLU A 471 -18.86 -28.43 20.64
CA GLU A 471 -18.37 -27.86 21.91
C GLU A 471 -17.42 -28.79 22.69
N ASP A 472 -17.15 -30.01 22.20
CA ASP A 472 -16.33 -31.01 22.89
C ASP A 472 -14.91 -31.16 22.29
N PRO A 473 -13.90 -30.42 22.79
CA PRO A 473 -12.50 -30.59 22.38
C PRO A 473 -11.89 -31.94 22.82
N THR A 474 -12.57 -32.73 23.65
CA THR A 474 -12.10 -34.06 24.11
C THR A 474 -12.61 -35.22 23.26
N GLY A 475 -13.56 -34.95 22.34
CA GLY A 475 -13.97 -35.86 21.28
C GLY A 475 -14.72 -37.11 21.73
N ASN A 476 -15.35 -37.09 22.91
CA ASN A 476 -16.08 -38.22 23.49
C ASN A 476 -17.61 -38.09 23.37
N SER A 477 -18.13 -36.90 23.08
CA SER A 477 -19.56 -36.67 22.85
C SER A 477 -19.78 -35.49 21.90
N PHE A 478 -19.96 -35.77 20.60
CA PHE A 478 -20.31 -34.78 19.58
C PHE A 478 -21.80 -34.49 19.65
N ILE A 479 -22.17 -33.67 20.63
CA ILE A 479 -23.47 -33.04 20.71
C ILE A 479 -23.32 -31.64 20.11
N HIS A 480 -24.12 -31.33 19.10
CA HIS A 480 -24.21 -29.99 18.53
C HIS A 480 -25.40 -29.25 19.12
N ASP A 481 -25.22 -27.98 19.49
CA ASP A 481 -26.30 -27.13 20.00
C ASP A 481 -27.40 -26.83 18.97
N GLY A 482 -27.11 -27.11 17.69
CA GLY A 482 -27.96 -26.85 16.54
C GLY A 482 -27.12 -26.19 15.45
N VAL A 483 -27.41 -26.52 14.19
CA VAL A 483 -26.77 -25.89 13.02
C VAL A 483 -27.79 -25.07 12.24
N PRO A 484 -27.37 -24.04 11.49
CA PRO A 484 -28.26 -23.29 10.63
C PRO A 484 -28.92 -24.15 9.55
N ASP A 485 -30.15 -23.82 9.14
CA ASP A 485 -30.87 -24.50 8.05
C ASP A 485 -30.19 -24.37 6.67
N ASN A 486 -29.19 -23.49 6.55
CA ASN A 486 -28.35 -23.31 5.36
C ASN A 486 -26.89 -23.78 5.59
N GLN A 487 -26.64 -24.67 6.55
CA GLN A 487 -25.32 -25.21 6.84
C GLN A 487 -24.65 -25.80 5.59
N TRP A 488 -25.40 -26.46 4.71
CA TRP A 488 -24.86 -26.99 3.45
C TRP A 488 -24.26 -25.91 2.54
N GLU A 489 -24.79 -24.68 2.55
CA GLU A 489 -24.23 -23.54 1.79
C GLU A 489 -22.91 -23.07 2.41
N ILE A 490 -22.85 -23.09 3.75
CA ILE A 490 -21.65 -22.74 4.53
C ILE A 490 -20.54 -23.76 4.24
N GLU A 491 -20.87 -25.06 4.19
CA GLU A 491 -19.89 -26.11 3.86
C GLU A 491 -19.29 -25.92 2.46
N VAL A 492 -20.13 -25.75 1.44
CA VAL A 492 -19.66 -25.55 0.06
C VAL A 492 -18.82 -24.29 -0.07
N THR A 493 -19.25 -23.20 0.56
CA THR A 493 -18.50 -21.94 0.57
C THR A 493 -17.14 -22.11 1.21
N ALA A 494 -17.08 -22.73 2.38
CA ALA A 494 -15.83 -22.96 3.10
C ALA A 494 -14.86 -23.87 2.33
N TRP A 495 -15.35 -24.89 1.62
CA TRP A 495 -14.51 -25.72 0.75
C TRP A 495 -13.90 -24.92 -0.40
N VAL A 496 -14.66 -24.04 -1.04
CA VAL A 496 -14.15 -23.19 -2.12
C VAL A 496 -13.16 -22.15 -1.58
N GLU A 497 -13.44 -21.51 -0.44
CA GLU A 497 -12.50 -20.60 0.22
C GLU A 497 -11.18 -21.28 0.59
N TYR A 498 -11.25 -22.51 1.11
CA TYR A 498 -10.09 -23.35 1.38
C TYR A 498 -9.25 -23.59 0.12
N ILE A 499 -9.88 -23.94 -1.00
CA ILE A 499 -9.19 -24.16 -2.28
C ILE A 499 -8.40 -22.92 -2.68
N TRP A 500 -9.03 -21.74 -2.66
CA TRP A 500 -8.37 -20.49 -3.03
C TRP A 500 -7.23 -20.11 -2.07
N ALA A 501 -7.41 -20.30 -0.76
CA ALA A 501 -6.35 -20.11 0.22
C ALA A 501 -5.17 -21.07 -0.04
N ALA A 502 -5.44 -22.34 -0.36
CA ALA A 502 -4.43 -23.32 -0.68
C ALA A 502 -3.70 -23.00 -2.00
N MET A 503 -4.40 -22.46 -3.00
CA MET A 503 -3.80 -21.98 -4.24
C MET A 503 -2.86 -20.79 -3.99
N GLN A 504 -3.25 -19.81 -3.15
CA GLN A 504 -2.35 -18.70 -2.78
C GLN A 504 -1.06 -19.21 -2.12
N ILE A 505 -1.17 -20.24 -1.28
CA ILE A 505 -0.02 -20.88 -0.64
C ILE A 505 0.86 -21.61 -1.66
N GLN A 506 0.30 -22.47 -2.52
CA GLN A 506 1.07 -23.24 -3.50
C GLN A 506 1.76 -22.35 -4.54
N LEU A 507 1.08 -21.31 -5.04
CA LEU A 507 1.69 -20.38 -5.97
C LEU A 507 2.86 -19.63 -5.32
N SER A 508 2.77 -19.34 -4.02
CA SER A 508 3.89 -18.77 -3.28
C SER A 508 5.04 -19.76 -3.07
N ASP A 509 4.72 -21.03 -2.85
CA ASP A 509 5.71 -22.10 -2.68
C ASP A 509 6.50 -22.38 -3.96
N TYR A 510 5.96 -22.06 -5.15
CA TYR A 510 6.75 -22.10 -6.39
C TYR A 510 7.96 -21.18 -6.31
N ALA A 511 7.77 -19.92 -5.89
CA ALA A 511 8.83 -18.93 -5.84
C ALA A 511 9.75 -19.09 -4.61
N ILE A 512 9.20 -19.56 -3.48
CA ILE A 512 9.96 -19.80 -2.25
C ILE A 512 10.70 -21.15 -2.29
N GLY A 513 10.09 -22.17 -2.90
CA GLY A 513 10.52 -23.56 -2.91
C GLY A 513 9.83 -24.41 -1.85
N ILE A 514 9.33 -25.59 -2.23
CA ILE A 514 8.62 -26.53 -1.34
C ILE A 514 9.48 -27.05 -0.17
N GLU A 515 10.79 -27.12 -0.36
CA GLU A 515 11.78 -27.50 0.67
C GLU A 515 11.74 -26.55 1.87
N ALA A 516 11.41 -25.27 1.65
CA ALA A 516 11.29 -24.29 2.73
C ALA A 516 10.10 -24.56 3.65
N ARG A 517 9.04 -25.21 3.15
CA ARG A 517 7.85 -25.59 3.93
C ARG A 517 8.00 -26.98 4.56
N GLN A 518 8.54 -27.91 3.79
CA GLN A 518 8.75 -29.29 4.19
C GLN A 518 10.16 -29.74 3.82
N THR A 519 11.01 -29.86 4.83
CA THR A 519 12.37 -30.38 4.68
C THR A 519 12.34 -31.76 4.01
N GLY A 520 13.21 -31.95 3.03
CA GLY A 520 13.32 -33.13 2.19
C GLY A 520 12.34 -33.18 1.01
N ALA A 521 11.38 -32.26 0.88
CA ALA A 521 10.45 -32.24 -0.25
C ALA A 521 11.10 -31.69 -1.54
N GLY A 522 12.23 -30.97 -1.45
CA GLY A 522 12.94 -30.39 -2.59
C GLY A 522 13.47 -31.39 -3.62
N ILE A 523 13.42 -32.70 -3.31
CA ILE A 523 13.66 -33.76 -4.29
C ILE A 523 12.65 -33.74 -5.44
N TYR A 524 11.44 -33.23 -5.20
CA TYR A 524 10.38 -33.10 -6.21
C TYR A 524 10.50 -31.79 -7.02
N THR A 525 11.42 -30.89 -6.66
CA THR A 525 11.63 -29.66 -7.43
C THR A 525 12.44 -29.97 -8.70
N VAL A 526 11.90 -29.55 -9.85
CA VAL A 526 12.56 -29.75 -11.15
C VAL A 526 13.84 -28.93 -11.21
N LYS A 527 14.97 -29.61 -11.45
CA LYS A 527 16.29 -28.96 -11.58
C LYS A 527 16.51 -28.35 -12.97
N ASN A 528 16.02 -29.01 -14.02
CA ASN A 528 16.18 -28.57 -15.41
C ASN A 528 14.97 -27.76 -15.85
N MET A 529 14.89 -26.52 -15.34
CA MET A 529 13.78 -25.61 -15.66
C MET A 529 13.83 -25.10 -17.09
N THR A 530 12.66 -24.91 -17.69
CA THR A 530 12.51 -24.17 -18.94
C THR A 530 12.87 -22.69 -18.75
N ALA A 531 13.09 -21.96 -19.86
CA ALA A 531 13.37 -20.52 -19.80
C ALA A 531 12.21 -19.74 -19.14
N GLY A 532 10.96 -20.17 -19.36
CA GLY A 532 9.77 -19.58 -18.75
C GLY A 532 9.69 -19.82 -17.25
N GLU A 533 9.89 -21.06 -16.82
CA GLU A 533 9.87 -21.45 -15.40
C GLU A 533 10.93 -20.69 -14.59
N LYS A 534 12.15 -20.62 -15.12
CA LYS A 534 13.24 -19.87 -14.50
C LYS A 534 12.94 -18.37 -14.46
N ALA A 535 12.32 -17.83 -15.50
CA ALA A 535 11.92 -16.42 -15.53
C ALA A 535 10.82 -16.09 -14.53
N LEU A 536 9.93 -17.05 -14.24
CA LEU A 536 8.84 -16.90 -13.27
C LEU A 536 9.36 -16.81 -11.82
N CYS A 537 10.48 -17.46 -11.49
CA CYS A 537 11.04 -17.49 -10.13
C CYS A 537 11.26 -16.13 -9.47
N SER A 538 11.67 -15.12 -10.24
CA SER A 538 11.95 -13.77 -9.73
C SER A 538 10.80 -12.80 -9.99
N LYS A 539 9.55 -13.30 -10.07
CA LYS A 539 8.37 -12.49 -10.43
C LYS A 539 7.30 -12.47 -9.36
N LEU A 540 7.47 -13.16 -8.23
CA LEU A 540 6.50 -13.09 -7.14
C LEU A 540 6.81 -11.95 -6.17
N LYS A 541 5.80 -11.13 -5.87
CA LYS A 541 5.81 -10.16 -4.78
C LYS A 541 5.03 -10.73 -3.60
N MET A 542 5.56 -10.55 -2.40
CA MET A 542 4.87 -10.91 -1.17
C MET A 542 5.07 -9.82 -0.13
N ARG A 543 4.26 -9.83 0.92
CA ARG A 543 4.40 -8.86 2.01
C ARG A 543 5.37 -9.41 3.05
N ASN A 544 6.23 -8.55 3.57
CA ASN A 544 7.14 -8.89 4.66
C ASN A 544 7.07 -7.80 5.75
N PRO A 545 6.64 -8.13 6.99
CA PRO A 545 6.58 -7.17 8.07
C PRO A 545 7.98 -6.89 8.66
N GLY A 546 8.45 -5.64 8.55
CA GLY A 546 9.36 -5.05 9.54
C GLY A 546 10.86 -5.31 9.39
N ALA A 547 11.34 -6.11 8.42
CA ALA A 547 12.78 -6.37 8.24
C ALA A 547 13.45 -5.54 7.12
N PHE A 548 12.66 -5.02 6.19
CA PHE A 548 13.16 -4.36 4.97
C PHE A 548 12.49 -3.00 4.76
N VAL A 549 13.08 -2.21 3.87
CA VAL A 549 12.50 -0.97 3.34
C VAL A 549 12.60 -0.95 1.82
N ASN A 550 11.68 -0.22 1.20
CA ASN A 550 11.66 0.04 -0.24
C ASN A 550 12.00 1.49 -0.51
N ILE A 551 13.05 1.75 -1.29
CA ILE A 551 13.48 3.09 -1.67
C ILE A 551 13.01 3.38 -3.09
N SER A 552 12.23 4.43 -3.29
CA SER A 552 11.85 4.92 -4.63
C SER A 552 13.08 5.46 -5.36
N VAL A 553 13.45 4.82 -6.48
CA VAL A 553 14.58 5.27 -7.31
C VAL A 553 14.31 6.63 -7.91
N PHE A 554 13.07 6.87 -8.34
CA PHE A 554 12.65 8.17 -8.86
C PHE A 554 12.78 9.26 -7.79
N GLY A 555 12.23 9.03 -6.60
CA GLY A 555 12.30 9.99 -5.49
C GLY A 555 13.74 10.29 -5.06
N LEU A 556 14.57 9.25 -4.98
CA LEU A 556 16.00 9.37 -4.67
C LEU A 556 16.74 10.21 -5.72
N ALA A 557 16.58 9.86 -7.01
CA ALA A 557 17.26 10.56 -8.10
C ALA A 557 16.79 12.01 -8.25
N PHE A 558 15.48 12.26 -8.13
CA PHE A 558 14.90 13.60 -8.20
C PHE A 558 15.42 14.51 -7.07
N THR A 559 15.50 13.98 -5.85
CA THR A 559 16.00 14.75 -4.69
C THR A 559 17.48 15.10 -4.86
N ILE A 560 18.31 14.13 -5.27
CA ILE A 560 19.73 14.37 -5.51
C ILE A 560 19.93 15.38 -6.64
N ALA A 561 19.24 15.20 -7.77
CA ALA A 561 19.39 16.06 -8.94
C ALA A 561 18.93 17.50 -8.67
N SER A 562 17.80 17.69 -7.98
CA SER A 562 17.29 19.02 -7.65
C SER A 562 18.19 19.76 -6.65
N ALA A 563 18.70 19.08 -5.61
CA ALA A 563 19.62 19.67 -4.65
C ALA A 563 20.96 20.05 -5.29
N LEU A 564 21.52 19.18 -6.12
CA LEU A 564 22.76 19.46 -6.86
C LEU A 564 22.56 20.61 -7.86
N LEU A 565 21.44 20.63 -8.59
CA LEU A 565 21.14 21.70 -9.53
C LEU A 565 21.03 23.04 -8.82
N ALA A 566 20.29 23.12 -7.71
CA ALA A 566 20.17 24.35 -6.92
C ALA A 566 21.55 24.83 -6.42
N THR A 567 22.39 23.90 -5.94
CA THR A 567 23.74 24.20 -5.45
C THR A 567 24.66 24.70 -6.56
N VAL A 568 24.69 24.02 -7.71
CA VAL A 568 25.50 24.41 -8.87
C VAL A 568 25.04 25.76 -9.42
N LEU A 569 23.72 26.00 -9.47
CA LEU A 569 23.17 27.27 -9.89
C LEU A 569 23.54 28.40 -8.92
N ASP A 570 23.43 28.22 -7.61
CA ASP A 570 23.76 29.28 -6.64
C ASP A 570 25.26 29.63 -6.65
N LEU A 571 26.12 28.61 -6.55
CA LEU A 571 27.57 28.80 -6.57
C LEU A 571 28.08 29.29 -7.92
N GLY A 572 27.46 28.82 -9.01
CA GLY A 572 27.82 29.15 -10.38
C GLY A 572 27.37 30.56 -10.77
N LEU A 573 26.05 30.81 -10.72
CA LEU A 573 25.39 32.01 -11.23
C LEU A 573 25.98 33.29 -10.62
N LEU A 574 26.11 33.33 -9.29
CA LEU A 574 26.60 34.54 -8.63
C LEU A 574 28.05 34.86 -9.03
N ARG A 575 28.90 33.83 -9.12
CA ARG A 575 30.29 33.98 -9.55
C ARG A 575 30.38 34.40 -11.02
N THR A 576 29.63 33.76 -11.93
CA THR A 576 29.65 34.18 -13.34
C THR A 576 29.17 35.62 -13.52
N LEU A 577 28.07 36.02 -12.86
CA LEU A 577 27.54 37.39 -12.96
C LEU A 577 28.51 38.46 -12.42
N ILE A 578 29.29 38.16 -11.37
CA ILE A 578 30.23 39.11 -10.77
C ILE A 578 31.56 39.20 -11.54
N PHE A 579 32.09 38.06 -12.01
CA PHE A 579 33.43 37.98 -12.61
C PHE A 579 33.42 38.21 -14.14
N VAL A 580 32.34 37.84 -14.84
CA VAL A 580 32.25 38.04 -16.29
C VAL A 580 31.79 39.47 -16.60
N LYS A 581 32.74 40.34 -16.97
CA LYS A 581 32.47 41.76 -17.27
C LYS A 581 31.34 41.97 -18.30
N LYS A 582 31.22 41.09 -19.29
CA LYS A 582 30.19 41.19 -20.35
C LYS A 582 28.75 40.96 -19.83
N LEU A 583 28.60 40.20 -18.73
CA LEU A 583 27.29 39.88 -18.13
C LEU A 583 26.95 40.80 -16.94
N ARG A 584 27.84 41.75 -16.62
CA ARG A 584 27.73 42.61 -15.45
C ARG A 584 26.78 43.78 -15.71
N HIS A 585 25.55 43.61 -15.24
CA HIS A 585 24.50 44.64 -15.25
C HIS A 585 24.65 45.62 -14.07
N PRO A 586 24.24 46.91 -14.18
CA PRO A 586 24.29 47.88 -13.06
C PRO A 586 23.61 47.45 -11.76
N ARG A 587 22.69 46.49 -11.84
CA ARG A 587 22.00 45.90 -10.69
C ARG A 587 22.90 44.96 -9.87
N ILE A 588 23.85 44.30 -10.51
CA ILE A 588 24.88 43.48 -9.84
C ILE A 588 25.87 44.38 -9.10
N ASP A 589 26.19 45.57 -9.64
CA ASP A 589 26.99 46.54 -8.90
C ASP A 589 26.29 46.96 -7.60
N ARG A 590 24.97 47.11 -7.61
CA ARG A 590 24.18 47.42 -6.41
C ARG A 590 24.24 46.29 -5.38
N TRP A 591 24.09 45.04 -5.83
CA TRP A 591 24.30 43.86 -4.97
C TRP A 591 25.67 43.86 -4.29
N ILE A 592 26.73 44.25 -5.00
CA ILE A 592 28.07 44.38 -4.41
C ILE A 592 28.09 45.52 -3.38
N GLN A 593 27.52 46.68 -3.72
CA GLN A 593 27.55 47.87 -2.89
C GLN A 593 26.69 47.77 -1.61
N ASP A 594 25.63 46.98 -1.62
CA ASP A 594 24.78 46.73 -0.46
C ASP A 594 25.37 45.66 0.47
N GLY A 595 26.55 45.11 0.14
CA GLY A 595 27.27 44.16 0.99
C GLY A 595 27.83 44.82 2.26
N VAL A 596 27.87 44.07 3.35
CA VAL A 596 28.26 44.56 4.70
C VAL A 596 29.59 45.33 4.67
N PHE A 597 30.63 44.79 4.03
CA PHE A 597 31.93 45.46 3.94
C PHE A 597 31.91 46.73 3.08
N GLN A 598 31.05 46.80 2.06
CA GLN A 598 30.89 48.00 1.25
C GLN A 598 30.08 49.09 1.97
N LEU A 599 29.08 48.70 2.76
CA LEU A 599 28.35 49.61 3.64
C LEU A 599 29.27 50.15 4.75
N GLN A 600 30.09 49.29 5.37
CA GLN A 600 31.09 49.69 6.36
C GLN A 600 32.11 50.67 5.76
N ARG A 601 32.66 50.37 4.58
CA ARG A 601 33.55 51.30 3.86
C ARG A 601 32.90 52.67 3.71
N ARG A 602 31.66 52.73 3.22
CA ARG A 602 30.97 54.01 2.99
C ARG A 602 30.74 54.80 4.27
N ALA A 603 30.52 54.12 5.39
CA ALA A 603 30.42 54.77 6.70
C ALA A 603 31.76 55.41 7.11
N TYR A 604 32.88 54.69 6.93
CA TYR A 604 34.22 55.26 7.17
C TYR A 604 34.57 56.40 6.22
N GLU A 605 34.27 56.27 4.93
CA GLU A 605 34.47 57.35 3.96
C GLU A 605 33.64 58.58 4.30
N ALA A 606 32.42 58.40 4.81
CA ALA A 606 31.56 59.50 5.27
C ALA A 606 32.11 60.19 6.53
N ALA A 607 32.81 59.43 7.40
CA ALA A 607 33.57 59.97 8.53
C ALA A 607 34.91 60.60 8.10
N GLY A 608 35.28 60.52 6.81
CA GLY A 608 36.54 61.05 6.29
C GLY A 608 37.75 60.14 6.56
N GLU A 609 37.53 58.87 6.89
CA GLU A 609 38.58 57.92 7.26
C GLU A 609 38.86 56.86 6.18
N GLY A 610 40.17 56.57 6.03
CA GLY A 610 40.70 55.53 5.16
C GLY A 610 40.72 55.89 3.67
N GLN A 611 41.81 55.55 2.98
CA GLN A 611 41.83 55.52 1.52
C GLN A 611 41.51 54.10 1.04
N TRP A 612 40.40 53.94 0.31
CA TRP A 612 39.93 52.61 -0.08
C TRP A 612 40.25 52.27 -1.55
N ARG A 613 40.65 51.03 -1.78
CA ARG A 613 40.82 50.39 -3.09
C ARG A 613 39.80 49.26 -3.27
N ARG A 614 39.66 48.76 -4.50
CA ARG A 614 38.69 47.72 -4.89
C ARG A 614 37.21 48.10 -4.68
N LEU A 615 36.87 49.37 -4.91
CA LEU A 615 35.53 49.96 -4.69
C LEU A 615 34.37 49.22 -5.40
N ARG A 616 34.65 48.47 -6.47
CA ARG A 616 33.65 47.69 -7.24
C ARG A 616 33.75 46.17 -7.02
N LYS A 617 34.49 45.72 -6.01
CA LYS A 617 34.63 44.30 -5.63
C LYS A 617 33.90 44.07 -4.31
N GLU A 618 33.60 42.81 -3.98
CA GLU A 618 32.86 42.48 -2.75
C GLU A 618 33.58 42.91 -1.48
N VAL A 619 34.90 42.76 -1.44
CA VAL A 619 35.73 43.15 -0.30
C VAL A 619 36.58 44.37 -0.68
N PRO A 620 36.24 45.58 -0.17
CA PRO A 620 37.11 46.75 -0.27
C PRO A 620 38.26 46.65 0.73
N THR A 621 39.41 47.24 0.40
CA THR A 621 40.62 47.23 1.25
C THR A 621 41.23 48.61 1.32
N THR A 622 41.86 48.98 2.43
CA THR A 622 42.59 50.24 2.57
C THR A 622 43.89 50.25 1.75
N VAL A 623 44.48 51.43 1.54
CA VAL A 623 45.80 51.58 0.92
C VAL A 623 46.88 51.34 1.96
N GLY A 624 47.37 50.12 2.05
CA GLY A 624 48.41 49.76 3.04
C GLY A 624 47.82 49.54 4.44
N THR A 625 48.67 49.68 5.48
CA THR A 625 48.30 49.42 6.88
C THR A 625 47.78 50.69 7.56
N GLU A 626 46.65 51.20 7.07
CA GLU A 626 45.96 52.35 7.69
C GLU A 626 45.22 51.92 8.96
N ARG A 627 45.25 52.76 10.00
CA ARG A 627 44.47 52.56 11.23
C ARG A 627 43.17 53.35 11.13
N LEU A 628 42.04 52.68 11.31
CA LEU A 628 40.70 53.28 11.35
C LEU A 628 40.26 53.43 12.81
N GLN A 629 39.61 54.54 13.15
CA GLN A 629 39.04 54.71 14.48
C GLN A 629 37.72 53.93 14.59
N GLU A 630 37.19 53.80 15.81
CA GLU A 630 35.85 53.25 15.98
C GLU A 630 34.82 54.29 15.50
N LEU A 631 33.81 53.85 14.73
CA LEU A 631 32.78 54.76 14.23
C LEU A 631 31.98 55.32 15.42
N PRO A 632 31.77 56.66 15.48
CA PRO A 632 31.07 57.27 16.61
C PRO A 632 29.60 56.84 16.64
N LEU A 633 29.06 56.60 17.84
CA LEU A 633 27.65 56.22 18.05
C LEU A 633 26.65 57.31 17.59
N SER A 634 27.09 58.57 17.56
CA SER A 634 26.36 59.69 16.97
C SER A 634 27.30 60.51 16.08
N LEU A 635 26.92 60.66 14.81
CA LEU A 635 27.62 61.56 13.89
C LEU A 635 27.12 62.99 14.15
N ALA A 636 27.85 63.74 14.97
CA ALA A 636 27.71 65.19 15.00
C ALA A 636 28.23 65.75 13.66
N PHE A 637 27.34 66.03 12.72
CA PHE A 637 27.71 66.79 11.53
C PHE A 637 28.12 68.18 11.99
N GLY A 638 29.41 68.37 12.24
CA GLY A 638 30.00 69.68 12.53
C GLY A 638 29.60 70.65 11.43
N GLY A 639 28.84 71.68 11.80
CA GLY A 639 28.40 72.74 10.91
C GLY A 639 29.58 73.50 10.29
N LYS A 640 30.09 72.99 9.17
CA LYS A 640 30.75 73.79 8.14
C LYS A 640 30.00 73.54 6.84
N GLY A 641 28.91 74.28 6.68
CA GLY A 641 28.08 74.25 5.48
C GLY A 641 28.91 74.59 4.23
N ARG A 642 29.17 73.59 3.38
CA ARG A 642 29.25 73.84 1.94
C ARG A 642 27.83 74.01 1.44
N ARG A 643 27.39 75.26 1.29
CA ARG A 643 26.15 75.60 0.59
C ARG A 643 26.25 75.11 -0.85
N TYR A 644 25.46 74.09 -1.19
CA TYR A 644 24.91 73.99 -2.54
C TYR A 644 23.52 74.62 -2.49
N MET A 645 23.34 75.69 -3.28
CA MET A 645 22.02 76.29 -3.52
C MET A 645 21.09 75.23 -4.11
N SER A 646 19.96 74.99 -3.45
CA SER A 646 18.80 74.35 -4.05
C SER A 646 17.61 75.27 -3.86
N SER A 647 17.01 75.67 -4.98
CA SER A 647 15.83 76.51 -5.04
C SER A 647 14.60 75.72 -4.61
N LYS A 648 14.14 75.94 -3.38
CA LYS A 648 12.73 76.04 -2.97
C LYS A 648 12.70 75.99 -1.44
N GLY A 649 12.46 77.15 -0.85
CA GLY A 649 12.33 77.29 0.58
C GLY A 649 11.13 76.51 1.13
N ARG A 650 11.40 75.76 2.20
CA ARG A 650 10.47 75.53 3.31
C ARG A 650 11.33 75.21 4.53
N VAL A 651 11.21 76.07 5.54
CA VAL A 651 11.73 75.86 6.89
C VAL A 651 10.73 74.94 7.59
N PHE A 652 11.21 73.82 8.13
CA PHE A 652 10.48 73.07 9.16
C PHE A 652 11.28 73.21 10.45
N THR A 653 10.62 73.72 11.48
CA THR A 653 11.08 73.78 12.86
C THR A 653 11.17 72.36 13.42
N GLU A 654 12.30 72.06 14.04
CA GLU A 654 12.61 70.81 14.73
C GLU A 654 12.02 70.91 16.15
N GLU A 655 11.07 70.04 16.48
CA GLU A 655 10.52 69.92 17.83
C GLU A 655 11.20 68.71 18.49
N THR A 656 12.14 69.01 19.38
CA THR A 656 12.82 68.05 20.25
C THR A 656 11.86 67.64 21.37
N VAL A 657 11.51 66.36 21.44
CA VAL A 657 10.82 65.78 22.61
C VAL A 657 11.86 65.10 23.48
N ASP A 658 12.16 65.74 24.61
CA ASP A 658 12.97 65.19 25.69
C ASP A 658 12.22 64.11 26.47
N ALA A 659 13.00 63.19 27.02
CA ALA A 659 12.57 62.04 27.80
C ALA A 659 12.23 62.41 29.25
N GLY A 660 11.09 61.89 29.74
CA GLY A 660 10.88 61.61 31.18
C GLY A 660 9.64 62.22 31.81
N GLY A 661 8.82 61.38 32.46
CA GLY A 661 7.95 61.82 33.56
C GLY A 661 6.45 61.50 33.45
N THR A 662 6.10 60.29 33.88
CA THR A 662 4.94 59.91 34.73
C THR A 662 3.60 60.67 34.60
N ILE A 663 2.56 59.92 34.21
CA ILE A 663 1.15 60.32 34.25
C ILE A 663 0.58 60.02 35.65
N THR A 664 0.05 61.03 36.33
CA THR A 664 -0.92 60.88 37.44
C THR A 664 -2.23 61.58 37.12
N SER A 665 -3.29 61.00 37.66
CA SER A 665 -4.72 61.08 37.33
C SER A 665 -5.45 62.40 37.59
N VAL A 666 -6.67 62.42 37.05
CA VAL A 666 -7.66 63.48 36.83
C VAL A 666 -8.40 64.02 38.08
N SER A 667 -8.95 65.24 37.90
CA SER A 667 -10.06 65.96 38.60
C SER A 667 -9.60 66.98 39.66
N SER A 668 -10.17 68.19 39.82
CA SER A 668 -11.47 68.77 39.43
C SER A 668 -11.44 70.33 39.53
N THR A 669 -12.28 71.04 38.76
CA THR A 669 -13.10 72.27 39.05
C THR A 669 -12.62 73.33 40.06
N ALA A 670 -12.80 74.66 39.96
CA ALA A 670 -13.54 75.58 39.07
C ALA A 670 -13.07 77.04 39.36
N ASP A 671 -13.34 77.94 38.41
CA ASP A 671 -13.51 79.41 38.40
C ASP A 671 -12.96 80.33 39.52
N VAL A 672 -12.41 81.48 39.11
CA VAL A 672 -12.94 82.86 39.35
C VAL A 672 -12.06 83.90 38.61
N GLY A 673 -12.72 84.91 38.02
CA GLY A 673 -12.19 85.94 37.11
C GLY A 673 -11.28 87.03 37.70
N GLY A 674 -10.64 87.80 36.81
CA GLY A 674 -10.83 89.26 36.66
C GLY A 674 -9.65 90.01 37.32
N GLU A 675 -9.12 91.16 36.92
CA GLU A 675 -9.46 92.31 36.05
C GLU A 675 -8.11 92.86 35.51
N SER A 676 -8.01 93.58 34.39
CA SER A 676 -8.46 94.98 34.25
C SER A 676 -8.16 95.51 32.84
N ALA A 677 -9.03 96.43 32.40
CA ALA A 677 -9.04 97.20 31.15
C ALA A 677 -7.90 98.26 31.11
N GLU A 678 -7.66 99.11 30.10
CA GLU A 678 -8.54 99.87 29.20
C GLU A 678 -7.59 100.56 28.15
N GLU A 679 -7.90 100.48 26.86
CA GLU A 679 -8.34 101.60 25.99
C GLU A 679 -7.22 102.46 25.33
N VAL A 680 -6.90 102.19 24.05
CA VAL A 680 -7.22 102.93 22.79
C VAL A 680 -6.53 104.30 22.63
N ALA A 681 -5.74 104.45 21.55
CA ALA A 681 -6.01 105.39 20.44
C ALA A 681 -4.80 105.67 19.52
N ARG A 682 -5.04 105.48 18.20
CA ARG A 682 -4.63 106.31 17.04
C ARG A 682 -3.14 106.36 16.65
N LEU A 683 -2.71 106.59 15.41
CA LEU A 683 -3.18 106.58 14.00
C LEU A 683 -1.93 107.07 13.19
N GLY A 684 -1.84 106.74 11.90
CA GLY A 684 -1.01 107.51 10.94
C GLY A 684 0.20 106.75 10.38
N VAL A 685 0.20 106.18 9.17
CA VAL A 685 0.24 106.78 7.80
C VAL A 685 1.67 106.83 7.21
N GLY A 686 1.83 106.13 6.08
CA GLY A 686 2.64 106.49 4.90
C GLY A 686 4.16 106.21 4.94
N SER A 687 4.90 106.08 3.83
CA SER A 687 4.66 105.92 2.39
C SER A 687 6.05 105.94 1.68
N PHE A 688 6.11 105.55 0.40
CA PHE A 688 7.17 105.82 -0.64
C PHE A 688 8.55 105.10 -0.54
N SER A 689 8.92 104.21 -1.49
CA SER A 689 9.56 104.39 -2.84
C SER A 689 11.11 104.37 -2.78
N HIS A 690 11.97 103.99 -3.75
CA HIS A 690 11.97 103.80 -5.20
C HIS A 690 13.20 102.91 -5.58
N ILE A 691 13.06 101.86 -6.41
CA ILE A 691 13.55 101.68 -7.80
C ILE A 691 14.95 102.25 -8.19
N ARG A 692 15.85 101.37 -8.66
CA ARG A 692 16.58 101.52 -9.95
C ARG A 692 17.00 100.17 -10.53
N ARG A 693 16.56 99.91 -11.77
CA ARG A 693 16.98 98.81 -12.65
C ARG A 693 17.97 99.33 -13.71
N THR A 694 18.76 98.38 -14.17
CA THR A 694 19.80 98.36 -15.21
C THR A 694 19.31 98.59 -16.64
N SER A 695 20.16 99.20 -17.47
CA SER A 695 20.30 99.00 -18.93
C SER A 695 21.67 99.54 -19.34
N THR A 696 22.51 98.81 -20.07
CA THR A 696 22.51 98.62 -21.53
C THR A 696 22.94 97.17 -21.82
N LEU A 697 22.46 96.40 -22.81
CA LEU A 697 21.81 96.60 -24.11
C LEU A 697 20.85 95.42 -24.36
#